data_AF-A0A373CBX7-F1
#
_entry.id   AF-A0A373CBX7-F1
#
_cell.length_a   1.000
_cell.length_b   1.000
_cell.length_c   1.000
_cell.angle_alpha   90.00
_cell.angle_beta   90.00
_cell.angle_gamma   90.00
#
_symmetry.space_group_name_H-M   'P 1'
#
loop_
_entity.id
_entity.type
_entity.pdbx_description
1 polymer ?
#
loop_
_entity_poly.entity_id
_entity_poly.type
_entity_poly.pdbx_seq_one_letter_code
_entity_poly.pdbx_strand_id
1 'polypeptide(L)'
;MRKWKKCLLLAAGMAVALSTAAMASQDKSDMVTVEVKNCRGGAIEVLCEYPEEMDREMEYLPIGEKVQIPRGSELQIEAWSIGYYSEELESTVDSYPKTVHIVQNGKDTVTPSEDGIGNIHVDWEVQGNCTIDADYVAEVDAQGIGDDWDAIPDEDRGYIVSAKQTYYDSPSVVNVDLIARLGSKTVSVIDVPDLRIDSTNKRDDIQWYQDNFEITSTGICSKEILPLGRYKIPILYSSKKDNGHTRRRYVNVWVGKMATAEVALAEYEEDGEMQLLGEVGEDVSNPDADPDANIKQKKYFDASKTKISDVMKLFEQRTYDNKIVGYRHTGEYVDANNKTIDKNDARSLSAVAKGKSAFTVMPVLKNGNKTYKTVQIKMIPDSQRIIKYSDSWVERDGKLYYYKDSYDDEGNWTGNILACGEWVERGRQKVYCDKTGALVTNGIAGTKIDDDMGLWLVNAKGYKRTDYTGSWKVGMNEYTIDHGKVTGVIIVEIAAPYSAETVKTFTDGLELVVNNDAADEGEKTNFADQLVSGMNNLTTDQKNTLHDDVIVKADEALNAVYEGVTTGVEKDETEEFEETEKLGEVSAKGLLAAAGVNSEHEADSVTLRIAQTASNALMKFDAKLYAGEDENPTQLKSPVIMEIELPEDVQRMYSKYGYTYKLVHTGEDGTKDIVKDGQSKNGLSLELSVDMKTAKIRTNSFSTFELQATRSNNNIINTPDDSTTTVTPNKPGNGNNDGNSSNSSSDDSDDSGTQSTTYRRKKTDASGQWVQDAKGWWYRRADGSWPKSQWIELGWNGVNSWYYFNESGYMVTGWREDGGYTYYLNPVSDGTRGQMLTGWHQIDSIWYYFNKLTGGPQGSLVKNATTPDGYKVGADGAWLQ
;
A
#
# COMPACT_ATOMS: atom_id res chain seq x y z
N MET A 1 43.91 -19.30 49.19
CA MET A 1 44.87 -20.26 49.79
C MET A 1 44.16 -21.59 50.08
N ARG A 2 44.61 -22.68 49.42
CA ARG A 2 44.70 -24.08 49.92
C ARG A 2 43.47 -24.66 50.68
N LYS A 3 42.81 -25.76 50.29
CA LYS A 3 43.34 -27.01 49.72
C LYS A 3 42.17 -27.95 49.36
N TRP A 4 42.23 -28.50 48.15
CA TRP A 4 41.70 -29.82 47.82
C TRP A 4 42.44 -30.94 48.58
N LYS A 5 41.74 -32.05 48.89
CA LYS A 5 42.16 -33.46 48.70
C LYS A 5 41.22 -34.42 49.46
N LYS A 6 40.54 -35.31 48.71
CA LYS A 6 40.82 -36.76 48.71
C LYS A 6 39.90 -37.50 47.72
N CYS A 7 40.54 -38.16 46.77
CA CYS A 7 39.96 -39.09 45.80
C CYS A 7 39.93 -40.53 46.33
N LEU A 8 39.17 -41.37 45.61
CA LEU A 8 39.43 -42.78 45.22
C LEU A 8 38.50 -43.89 45.78
N LEU A 9 37.65 -44.37 44.86
CA LEU A 9 37.56 -45.73 44.29
C LEU A 9 36.64 -46.81 44.88
N LEU A 10 35.75 -47.29 43.98
CA LEU A 10 35.28 -48.66 43.66
C LEU A 10 33.75 -48.79 43.75
N ALA A 11 33.02 -49.49 42.87
CA ALA A 11 33.09 -49.88 41.47
C ALA A 11 31.77 -50.63 41.19
N ALA A 12 31.29 -50.53 39.95
CA ALA A 12 30.39 -51.46 39.26
C ALA A 12 28.96 -51.69 39.82
N GLY A 13 27.99 -51.26 39.00
CA GLY A 13 26.67 -51.90 38.93
C GLY A 13 25.49 -50.96 39.16
N MET A 14 25.08 -50.23 38.11
CA MET A 14 23.68 -50.02 37.72
C MET A 14 23.64 -49.02 36.56
N ALA A 15 23.59 -49.56 35.35
CA ALA A 15 22.80 -48.91 34.31
C ALA A 15 21.31 -49.07 34.70
N VAL A 16 20.49 -48.14 34.22
CA VAL A 16 19.02 -48.02 34.36
C VAL A 16 18.58 -46.91 35.33
N ALA A 17 18.05 -45.84 34.72
CA ALA A 17 17.13 -44.84 35.27
C ALA A 17 17.67 -43.83 36.30
N LEU A 18 18.49 -42.87 35.86
CA LEU A 18 18.66 -41.60 36.59
C LEU A 18 18.78 -40.42 35.63
N SER A 19 17.65 -39.80 35.29
CA SER A 19 17.59 -38.37 34.93
C SER A 19 16.36 -37.65 35.49
N THR A 20 15.59 -38.29 36.39
CA THR A 20 14.44 -37.67 37.06
C THR A 20 14.73 -37.22 38.50
N ALA A 21 15.95 -37.38 39.01
CA ALA A 21 16.23 -37.13 40.44
C ALA A 21 17.01 -35.83 40.76
N ALA A 22 17.53 -35.09 39.77
CA ALA A 22 18.19 -33.80 40.04
C ALA A 22 17.23 -32.60 39.97
N MET A 23 16.00 -32.77 39.46
CA MET A 23 14.93 -31.74 39.52
C MET A 23 13.82 -32.09 40.53
N ALA A 24 13.99 -33.15 41.33
CA ALA A 24 12.94 -33.64 42.23
C ALA A 24 13.19 -33.33 43.72
N SER A 25 14.18 -32.50 44.07
CA SER A 25 14.39 -32.08 45.46
C SER A 25 14.57 -30.58 45.69
N GLN A 26 14.38 -29.73 44.67
CA GLN A 26 13.97 -28.35 44.94
C GLN A 26 12.46 -28.38 45.12
N ASP A 27 12.01 -27.83 46.24
CA ASP A 27 10.60 -27.73 46.59
C ASP A 27 9.84 -27.13 45.39
N LYS A 28 8.86 -27.86 44.83
CA LYS A 28 8.01 -27.38 43.72
C LYS A 28 7.26 -26.07 44.06
N SER A 29 7.46 -25.52 45.24
CA SER A 29 6.83 -24.31 45.77
C SER A 29 7.44 -23.01 45.24
N ASP A 30 8.56 -23.02 44.50
CA ASP A 30 9.23 -21.78 44.06
C ASP A 30 9.43 -21.63 42.54
N MET A 31 8.47 -22.15 41.75
CA MET A 31 8.42 -21.93 40.30
C MET A 31 7.51 -20.75 39.95
N VAL A 32 7.85 -20.03 38.89
CA VAL A 32 7.06 -18.94 38.30
C VAL A 32 6.71 -19.28 36.86
N THR A 33 5.55 -18.80 36.41
CA THR A 33 5.10 -18.99 35.02
C THR A 33 5.51 -17.81 34.16
N VAL A 34 6.19 -18.09 33.06
CA VAL A 34 6.61 -17.09 32.06
C VAL A 34 5.99 -17.42 30.71
N GLU A 35 5.57 -16.39 29.99
CA GLU A 35 5.05 -16.49 28.62
C GLU A 35 5.70 -15.41 27.75
N VAL A 36 6.41 -15.83 26.70
CA VAL A 36 6.86 -14.94 25.63
C VAL A 36 5.76 -14.91 24.57
N LYS A 37 5.17 -13.75 24.32
CA LYS A 37 4.07 -13.66 23.36
C LYS A 37 4.57 -13.72 21.92
N ASN A 38 3.75 -14.30 21.05
CA ASN A 38 3.94 -14.18 19.61
C ASN A 38 3.47 -12.80 19.15
N CYS A 39 4.42 -11.94 18.80
CA CYS A 39 4.18 -10.54 18.46
C CYS A 39 4.17 -10.36 16.94
N ARG A 40 3.48 -9.33 16.48
CA ARG A 40 3.44 -8.99 15.06
C ARG A 40 4.64 -8.12 14.72
N GLY A 41 5.30 -8.37 13.59
CA GLY A 41 6.35 -7.50 13.07
C GLY A 41 7.75 -7.73 13.64
N GLY A 42 8.00 -8.84 14.32
CA GLY A 42 9.36 -9.18 14.74
C GLY A 42 9.42 -10.34 15.71
N ALA A 43 10.64 -10.69 16.11
CA ALA A 43 10.91 -11.79 17.02
C ALA A 43 11.41 -11.32 18.38
N ILE A 44 10.93 -11.98 19.42
CA ILE A 44 11.43 -11.82 20.78
C ILE A 44 12.11 -13.12 21.16
N GLU A 45 13.44 -13.08 21.28
CA GLU A 45 14.24 -14.16 21.81
C GLU A 45 14.42 -13.95 23.31
N VAL A 46 14.21 -15.01 24.09
CA VAL A 46 14.40 -14.96 25.54
C VAL A 46 15.24 -16.14 25.99
N LEU A 47 16.48 -15.86 26.39
CA LEU A 47 17.38 -16.82 26.98
C LEU A 47 17.19 -16.80 28.50
N CYS A 48 17.18 -17.97 29.12
CA CYS A 48 16.99 -18.14 30.56
C CYS A 48 18.22 -18.79 31.19
N GLU A 49 18.74 -18.16 32.24
CA GLU A 49 19.79 -18.70 33.10
C GLU A 49 19.21 -19.16 34.46
N TYR A 50 19.75 -20.26 34.99
CA TYR A 50 19.28 -20.86 36.24
C TYR A 50 20.22 -20.53 37.42
N PRO A 51 19.71 -20.08 38.58
CA PRO A 51 20.53 -19.53 39.68
C PRO A 51 21.58 -20.47 40.31
N GLU A 52 21.38 -21.79 40.24
CA GLU A 52 22.24 -22.79 40.90
C GLU A 52 23.21 -23.50 39.94
N GLU A 53 23.18 -23.19 38.64
CA GLU A 53 23.81 -24.00 37.60
C GLU A 53 24.61 -23.18 36.60
N MET A 54 25.68 -22.54 37.09
CA MET A 54 26.63 -21.75 36.29
C MET A 54 27.37 -22.52 35.17
N ASP A 55 27.23 -23.85 35.11
CA ASP A 55 27.85 -24.73 34.08
C ASP A 55 26.82 -25.28 33.05
N ARG A 56 25.53 -24.93 33.14
CA ARG A 56 24.53 -25.37 32.14
C ARG A 56 24.50 -24.42 30.94
N GLU A 57 24.25 -24.96 29.76
CA GLU A 57 23.95 -24.15 28.57
C GLU A 57 22.63 -23.38 28.78
N MET A 58 22.59 -22.12 28.34
CA MET A 58 21.37 -21.30 28.37
C MET A 58 20.26 -21.95 27.55
N GLU A 59 19.02 -21.89 28.06
CA GLU A 59 17.84 -22.43 27.38
C GLU A 59 16.95 -21.30 26.85
N TYR A 60 16.28 -21.51 25.73
CA TYR A 60 15.31 -20.55 25.18
C TYR A 60 13.88 -20.83 25.67
N LEU A 61 13.14 -19.76 25.98
CA LEU A 61 11.72 -19.87 26.27
C LEU A 61 10.92 -20.06 24.96
N PRO A 62 9.96 -20.99 24.90
CA PRO A 62 9.12 -21.16 23.72
C PRO A 62 8.15 -19.99 23.53
N ILE A 63 8.10 -19.46 22.31
CA ILE A 63 7.17 -18.38 21.94
C ILE A 63 5.73 -18.90 21.92
N GLY A 64 4.79 -18.12 22.44
CA GLY A 64 3.36 -18.42 22.48
C GLY A 64 2.97 -19.51 23.48
N GLU A 65 3.88 -19.97 24.33
CA GLU A 65 3.63 -20.99 25.33
C GLU A 65 3.96 -20.51 26.74
N LYS A 66 3.18 -20.99 27.71
CA LYS A 66 3.45 -20.82 29.14
C LYS A 66 4.40 -21.89 29.61
N VAL A 67 5.52 -21.50 30.18
CA VAL A 67 6.51 -22.40 30.79
C VAL A 67 6.76 -22.06 32.25
N GLN A 68 7.19 -23.05 33.02
CA GLN A 68 7.57 -22.86 34.42
C GLN A 68 9.09 -22.84 34.54
N ILE A 69 9.62 -21.79 35.15
CA ILE A 69 11.04 -21.65 35.49
C ILE A 69 11.18 -21.33 36.99
N PRO A 70 12.35 -21.58 37.63
CA PRO A 70 12.59 -21.20 39.02
C PRO A 70 12.47 -19.68 39.22
N ARG A 71 11.94 -19.27 40.38
CA ARG A 71 12.02 -17.86 40.81
C ARG A 71 13.49 -17.46 40.96
N GLY A 72 13.81 -16.24 40.53
CA GLY A 72 15.16 -15.68 40.55
C GLY A 72 15.99 -16.01 39.31
N SER A 73 15.44 -16.72 38.32
CA SER A 73 16.08 -16.89 37.01
C SER A 73 16.30 -15.53 36.32
N GLU A 74 17.45 -15.40 35.66
CA GLU A 74 17.82 -14.24 34.86
C GLU A 74 17.42 -14.49 33.40
N LEU A 75 16.70 -13.53 32.82
CA LEU A 75 16.27 -13.56 31.42
C LEU A 75 17.04 -12.52 30.63
N GLN A 76 17.63 -12.94 29.51
CA GLN A 76 18.15 -12.04 28.48
C GLN A 76 17.11 -11.96 27.38
N ILE A 77 16.50 -10.79 27.22
CA ILE A 77 15.41 -10.54 26.29
C ILE A 77 15.95 -9.71 25.14
N GLU A 78 15.90 -10.28 23.95
CA GLU A 78 16.32 -9.62 22.71
C GLU A 78 15.13 -9.49 21.77
N ALA A 79 14.70 -8.26 21.51
CA ALA A 79 13.73 -7.97 20.46
C ALA A 79 14.47 -7.61 19.17
N TRP A 80 14.26 -8.42 18.13
CA TRP A 80 14.98 -8.35 16.86
C TRP A 80 14.13 -7.74 15.76
N SER A 81 14.74 -6.88 14.94
CA SER A 81 14.14 -6.45 13.68
C SER A 81 14.07 -7.61 12.69
N ILE A 82 13.07 -7.59 11.83
CA ILE A 82 12.97 -8.52 10.68
C ILE A 82 12.77 -7.70 9.40
N GLY A 83 13.50 -8.08 8.36
CA GLY A 83 13.34 -7.52 7.02
C GLY A 83 12.50 -8.45 6.16
N TYR A 84 11.61 -7.91 5.33
CA TYR A 84 10.83 -8.68 4.38
C TYR A 84 10.44 -7.85 3.17
N TYR A 85 10.28 -8.48 2.01
CA TYR A 85 9.85 -7.77 0.79
C TYR A 85 8.33 -7.58 0.75
N SER A 86 7.91 -6.38 0.35
CA SER A 86 6.52 -6.08 0.04
C SER A 86 6.29 -6.15 -1.47
N GLU A 87 5.48 -7.10 -1.92
CA GLU A 87 5.04 -7.15 -3.33
C GLU A 87 4.22 -5.92 -3.72
N GLU A 88 3.40 -5.39 -2.80
CA GLU A 88 2.56 -4.20 -3.06
C GLU A 88 3.40 -2.93 -3.25
N LEU A 89 4.50 -2.80 -2.51
CA LEU A 89 5.36 -1.61 -2.53
C LEU A 89 6.61 -1.80 -3.40
N GLU A 90 6.80 -2.99 -3.96
CA GLU A 90 8.01 -3.43 -4.66
C GLU A 90 9.33 -3.14 -3.91
N SER A 91 9.30 -3.12 -2.57
CA SER A 91 10.42 -2.68 -1.73
C SER A 91 10.60 -3.55 -0.49
N THR A 92 11.82 -3.56 0.04
CA THR A 92 12.12 -4.14 1.35
C THR A 92 11.52 -3.28 2.45
N VAL A 93 10.91 -3.95 3.42
CA VAL A 93 10.30 -3.39 4.62
C VAL A 93 11.04 -3.95 5.81
N ASP A 94 11.54 -3.05 6.66
CA ASP A 94 12.15 -3.44 7.91
C ASP A 94 11.19 -3.12 9.05
N SER A 95 10.94 -4.09 9.92
CA SER A 95 10.15 -3.88 11.12
C SER A 95 11.04 -3.86 12.36
N TYR A 96 10.88 -2.80 13.16
CA TYR A 96 11.72 -2.48 14.30
C TYR A 96 10.93 -2.54 15.60
N PRO A 97 11.53 -3.06 16.69
CA PRO A 97 10.91 -3.02 18.00
C PRO A 97 10.94 -1.58 18.53
N LYS A 98 9.77 -1.08 18.92
CA LYS A 98 9.58 0.26 19.50
C LYS A 98 9.71 0.22 21.02
N THR A 99 9.04 -0.73 21.65
CA THR A 99 9.03 -0.92 23.11
C THR A 99 8.98 -2.40 23.45
N VAL A 100 9.66 -2.80 24.53
CA VAL A 100 9.51 -4.11 25.17
C VAL A 100 8.72 -3.95 26.46
N HIS A 101 7.73 -4.81 26.66
CA HIS A 101 6.83 -4.82 27.82
C HIS A 101 7.07 -6.08 28.65
N ILE A 102 7.43 -5.90 29.92
CA ILE A 102 7.56 -6.98 30.89
C ILE A 102 6.50 -6.78 31.98
N VAL A 103 5.41 -7.53 31.88
CA VAL A 103 4.30 -7.45 32.83
C VAL A 103 4.48 -8.52 33.91
N GLN A 104 4.93 -8.12 35.10
CA GLN A 104 5.09 -9.02 36.24
C GLN A 104 4.10 -8.65 37.35
N ASN A 105 3.28 -9.63 37.77
CA ASN A 105 2.25 -9.43 38.80
C ASN A 105 1.31 -8.23 38.53
N GLY A 106 1.04 -7.93 37.26
CA GLY A 106 0.17 -6.82 36.84
C GLY A 106 0.84 -5.44 36.76
N LYS A 107 2.15 -5.34 37.04
CA LYS A 107 2.93 -4.13 36.81
C LYS A 107 3.69 -4.27 35.49
N ASP A 108 3.50 -3.30 34.60
CA ASP A 108 4.20 -3.23 33.32
C ASP A 108 5.50 -2.40 33.45
N THR A 109 6.61 -2.99 33.04
CA THR A 109 7.88 -2.27 32.84
C THR A 109 8.09 -2.11 31.34
N VAL A 110 8.19 -0.86 30.90
CA VAL A 110 8.32 -0.50 29.49
C VAL A 110 9.73 0.02 29.23
N THR A 111 10.44 -0.64 28.32
CA THR A 111 11.77 -0.21 27.85
C THR A 111 11.66 0.25 26.39
N PRO A 112 11.90 1.55 26.10
CA PRO A 112 11.89 2.06 24.73
C PRO A 112 13.20 1.75 23.98
N SER A 113 13.14 1.73 22.65
CA SER A 113 14.35 1.74 21.80
C SER A 113 15.15 3.04 22.00
N GLU A 114 16.48 2.95 22.15
CA GLU A 114 17.35 4.13 22.34
C GLU A 114 17.46 4.99 21.06
N ASP A 115 17.46 4.35 19.88
CA ASP A 115 17.72 5.02 18.58
C ASP A 115 16.56 4.91 17.57
N GLY A 116 15.42 4.30 17.96
CA GLY A 116 14.23 4.16 17.12
C GLY A 116 14.33 3.19 15.93
N ILE A 117 15.52 2.65 15.62
CA ILE A 117 15.80 1.79 14.45
C ILE A 117 16.68 0.56 14.85
N GLY A 118 16.74 0.22 16.14
CA GLY A 118 17.65 -0.81 16.68
C GLY A 118 16.97 -1.93 17.48
N ASN A 119 17.63 -3.08 17.56
CA ASN A 119 17.25 -4.19 18.45
C ASN A 119 17.26 -3.73 19.92
N ILE A 120 16.33 -4.25 20.73
CA ILE A 120 16.26 -3.93 22.16
C ILE A 120 16.80 -5.11 22.95
N HIS A 121 17.74 -4.84 23.87
CA HIS A 121 18.27 -5.81 24.83
C HIS A 121 17.82 -5.45 26.25
N VAL A 122 17.30 -6.43 27.00
CA VAL A 122 16.90 -6.26 28.40
C VAL A 122 17.34 -7.46 29.23
N ASP A 123 18.12 -7.23 30.28
CA ASP A 123 18.39 -8.22 31.32
C ASP A 123 17.35 -8.10 32.45
N TRP A 124 16.70 -9.20 32.82
CA TRP A 124 15.60 -9.20 33.79
C TRP A 124 15.61 -10.40 34.73
N GLU A 125 15.63 -10.15 36.03
CA GLU A 125 15.47 -11.18 37.06
C GLU A 125 13.99 -11.44 37.39
N VAL A 126 13.51 -12.67 37.18
CA VAL A 126 12.09 -13.02 37.33
C VAL A 126 11.75 -13.36 38.76
N GLN A 127 10.89 -12.55 39.38
CA GLN A 127 10.47 -12.71 40.77
C GLN A 127 9.03 -13.21 40.93
N GLY A 128 8.23 -13.16 39.86
CA GLY A 128 6.83 -13.60 39.86
C GLY A 128 6.37 -14.04 38.47
N ASN A 129 5.09 -14.38 38.34
CA ASN A 129 4.54 -14.70 37.02
C ASN A 129 4.66 -13.47 36.11
N CYS A 130 5.19 -13.65 34.91
CA CYS A 130 5.34 -12.57 33.96
C CYS A 130 4.98 -12.95 32.52
N THR A 131 4.64 -11.92 31.74
CA THR A 131 4.50 -12.02 30.29
C THR A 131 5.44 -11.01 29.63
N ILE A 132 6.05 -11.42 28.53
CA ILE A 132 6.97 -10.60 27.74
C ILE A 132 6.35 -10.37 26.36
N ASP A 133 6.30 -9.12 25.94
CA ASP A 133 5.67 -8.64 24.70
C ASP A 133 6.50 -7.48 24.11
N ALA A 134 6.31 -7.15 22.84
CA ALA A 134 6.93 -5.99 22.23
C ALA A 134 6.05 -5.37 21.14
N ASP A 135 6.03 -4.04 21.09
CA ASP A 135 5.40 -3.30 20.01
C ASP A 135 6.39 -3.11 18.88
N TYR A 136 6.00 -3.51 17.67
CA TYR A 136 6.80 -3.29 16.46
C TYR A 136 6.16 -2.25 15.56
N VAL A 137 7.01 -1.52 14.85
CA VAL A 137 6.63 -0.65 13.74
C VAL A 137 7.31 -1.17 12.48
N ALA A 138 6.64 -1.06 11.33
CA ALA A 138 7.25 -1.37 10.05
C ALA A 138 7.43 -0.07 9.28
N GLU A 139 8.67 0.17 8.88
CA GLU A 139 9.03 1.33 8.08
C GLU A 139 9.46 0.87 6.69
N VAL A 140 8.99 1.59 5.68
CA VAL A 140 9.36 1.36 4.29
C VAL A 140 10.16 2.56 3.83
N ASP A 141 11.45 2.38 3.61
CA ASP A 141 12.29 3.42 3.03
C ASP A 141 12.08 3.45 1.51
N ALA A 142 11.12 4.27 1.10
CA ALA A 142 10.79 4.53 -0.29
C ALA A 142 11.69 5.65 -0.80
N GLN A 143 12.97 5.34 -1.02
CA GLN A 143 13.95 6.23 -1.67
C GLN A 143 13.99 6.03 -3.17
N GLY A 144 13.94 7.12 -3.94
CA GLY A 144 13.96 7.09 -5.40
C GLY A 144 12.75 6.38 -6.04
N ILE A 145 11.65 6.21 -5.31
CA ILE A 145 10.42 5.66 -5.90
C ILE A 145 9.85 6.69 -6.88
N GLY A 146 9.49 6.23 -8.07
CA GLY A 146 8.98 7.09 -9.14
C GLY A 146 10.06 7.93 -9.85
N ASP A 147 11.35 7.75 -9.52
CA ASP A 147 12.42 8.15 -10.42
C ASP A 147 12.27 7.33 -11.69
N ASP A 148 12.02 8.05 -12.78
CA ASP A 148 11.76 7.51 -14.12
C ASP A 148 13.09 6.93 -14.66
N TRP A 149 13.61 5.87 -14.03
CA TRP A 149 14.82 5.15 -14.41
C TRP A 149 14.71 4.67 -15.86
N ASP A 150 13.47 4.40 -16.27
CA ASP A 150 13.11 4.05 -17.64
C ASP A 150 13.09 5.23 -18.61
N ALA A 151 13.00 6.47 -18.14
CA ALA A 151 13.17 7.67 -18.95
C ALA A 151 14.64 8.05 -19.19
N ILE A 152 15.59 7.47 -18.44
CA ILE A 152 17.02 7.62 -18.75
C ILE A 152 17.32 6.76 -20.00
N PRO A 153 17.80 7.34 -21.11
CA PRO A 153 18.20 6.57 -22.29
C PRO A 153 19.18 5.45 -21.90
N ASP A 154 19.05 4.26 -22.50
CA ASP A 154 19.89 3.09 -22.19
C ASP A 154 21.40 3.39 -22.28
N GLU A 155 21.77 4.27 -23.22
CA GLU A 155 23.14 4.76 -23.45
C GLU A 155 23.70 5.62 -22.29
N ASP A 156 22.83 6.20 -21.48
CA ASP A 156 23.17 7.04 -20.33
C ASP A 156 23.08 6.31 -18.98
N ARG A 157 22.58 5.07 -19.00
CA ARG A 157 22.60 4.14 -17.85
C ARG A 157 23.99 3.51 -17.74
N GLY A 158 24.41 3.22 -16.50
CA GLY A 158 25.72 2.66 -16.23
C GLY A 158 25.80 1.15 -16.45
N TYR A 159 27.02 0.61 -16.51
CA TYR A 159 27.24 -0.83 -16.50
C TYR A 159 26.79 -1.46 -15.17
N ILE A 160 26.18 -2.64 -15.26
CA ILE A 160 25.84 -3.51 -14.12
C ILE A 160 26.39 -4.90 -14.41
N VAL A 161 27.13 -5.46 -13.45
CA VAL A 161 27.63 -6.83 -13.52
C VAL A 161 27.05 -7.63 -12.35
N SER A 162 26.53 -8.82 -12.66
CA SER A 162 25.94 -9.75 -11.69
C SER A 162 26.38 -11.18 -12.01
N ALA A 163 26.12 -12.12 -11.11
CA ALA A 163 26.44 -13.54 -11.28
C ALA A 163 25.32 -14.37 -10.66
N LYS A 164 25.05 -15.55 -11.24
CA LYS A 164 24.16 -16.53 -10.58
C LYS A 164 24.89 -17.20 -9.43
N GLN A 165 24.12 -17.56 -8.40
CA GLN A 165 24.65 -18.36 -7.29
C GLN A 165 25.12 -19.72 -7.83
N THR A 166 26.38 -20.05 -7.58
CA THR A 166 27.02 -21.23 -8.18
C THR A 166 27.55 -22.18 -7.12
N TYR A 167 27.25 -23.47 -7.28
CA TYR A 167 27.58 -24.51 -6.31
C TYR A 167 28.32 -25.66 -6.98
N TYR A 168 29.32 -26.17 -6.29
CA TYR A 168 30.10 -27.35 -6.66
C TYR A 168 30.00 -28.36 -5.51
N ASP A 169 29.77 -29.64 -5.81
CA ASP A 169 29.55 -30.65 -4.77
C ASP A 169 30.84 -31.17 -4.14
N SER A 170 31.98 -30.95 -4.78
CA SER A 170 33.30 -31.44 -4.36
C SER A 170 34.37 -30.40 -4.72
N PRO A 171 35.61 -30.52 -4.20
CA PRO A 171 36.74 -29.70 -4.66
C PRO A 171 36.80 -29.71 -6.19
N SER A 172 36.74 -28.53 -6.79
CA SER A 172 36.54 -28.38 -8.24
C SER A 172 37.26 -27.14 -8.77
N VAL A 173 37.60 -27.16 -10.06
CA VAL A 173 37.83 -25.92 -10.81
C VAL A 173 36.49 -25.26 -11.01
N VAL A 174 36.35 -24.02 -10.54
CA VAL A 174 35.06 -23.32 -10.58
C VAL A 174 35.01 -22.37 -11.77
N ASN A 175 33.89 -22.40 -12.48
CA ASN A 175 33.54 -21.48 -13.57
C ASN A 175 32.22 -20.81 -13.22
N VAL A 176 32.20 -19.47 -13.21
CA VAL A 176 31.02 -18.68 -12.90
C VAL A 176 30.77 -17.71 -14.03
N ASP A 177 29.62 -17.87 -14.70
CA ASP A 177 29.21 -16.93 -15.73
C ASP A 177 28.77 -15.61 -15.10
N LEU A 178 29.28 -14.51 -15.66
CA LEU A 178 28.86 -13.16 -15.31
C LEU A 178 27.81 -12.67 -16.32
N ILE A 179 26.82 -11.95 -15.81
CA ILE A 179 25.81 -11.26 -16.61
C ILE A 179 26.13 -9.77 -16.53
N ALA A 180 26.57 -9.22 -17.67
CA ALA A 180 26.85 -7.80 -17.82
C ALA A 180 25.72 -7.10 -18.59
N ARG A 181 25.33 -5.91 -18.12
CA ARG A 181 24.31 -5.06 -18.76
C ARG A 181 24.78 -3.62 -18.87
N LEU A 182 24.42 -2.96 -19.96
CA LEU A 182 24.48 -1.51 -20.13
C LEU A 182 23.05 -1.01 -20.28
N GLY A 183 22.52 -0.38 -19.23
CA GLY A 183 21.08 -0.15 -19.13
C GLY A 183 20.29 -1.45 -19.16
N SER A 184 19.29 -1.53 -20.04
CA SER A 184 18.48 -2.75 -20.23
C SER A 184 19.19 -3.84 -21.07
N LYS A 185 20.22 -3.47 -21.84
CA LYS A 185 20.85 -4.36 -22.83
C LYS A 185 21.90 -5.26 -22.19
N THR A 186 21.82 -6.56 -22.46
CA THR A 186 22.89 -7.50 -22.12
C THR A 186 24.08 -7.27 -23.05
N VAL A 187 25.27 -7.12 -22.48
CA VAL A 187 26.53 -6.87 -23.20
C VAL A 187 27.54 -7.96 -22.87
N SER A 188 28.63 -8.04 -23.65
CA SER A 188 29.70 -8.98 -23.34
C SER A 188 30.42 -8.57 -22.05
N VAL A 189 30.86 -9.55 -21.27
CA VAL A 189 31.60 -9.32 -20.02
C VAL A 189 32.91 -8.57 -20.28
N ILE A 190 33.57 -8.86 -21.40
CA ILE A 190 34.81 -8.19 -21.80
C ILE A 190 34.59 -6.74 -22.26
N ASP A 191 33.35 -6.33 -22.54
CA ASP A 191 33.03 -4.96 -22.93
C ASP A 191 32.84 -4.05 -21.70
N VAL A 192 32.78 -4.64 -20.49
CA VAL A 192 32.65 -3.90 -19.24
C VAL A 192 33.97 -3.20 -18.91
N PRO A 193 33.99 -1.86 -18.81
CA PRO A 193 35.22 -1.13 -18.54
C PRO A 193 35.83 -1.50 -17.18
N ASP A 194 37.15 -1.65 -17.15
CA ASP A 194 37.96 -1.89 -15.94
C ASP A 194 37.58 -3.13 -15.11
N LEU A 195 36.81 -4.08 -15.69
CA LEU A 195 36.37 -5.29 -14.99
C LEU A 195 37.57 -6.15 -14.57
N ARG A 196 37.74 -6.31 -13.26
CA ARG A 196 38.85 -7.07 -12.66
C ARG A 196 38.50 -7.57 -11.25
N ILE A 197 39.33 -8.45 -10.73
CA ILE A 197 39.30 -8.86 -9.32
C ILE A 197 39.97 -7.77 -8.45
N ASP A 198 39.34 -7.37 -7.35
CA ASP A 198 39.82 -6.26 -6.49
C ASP A 198 41.23 -6.50 -5.93
N SER A 199 42.01 -5.42 -5.78
CA SER A 199 43.32 -5.35 -5.08
C SER A 199 43.43 -4.21 -4.07
N THR A 200 42.40 -3.37 -3.92
CA THR A 200 42.56 -2.01 -3.35
C THR A 200 42.42 -1.91 -1.83
N ASN A 201 42.14 -3.01 -1.13
CA ASN A 201 41.94 -3.02 0.31
C ASN A 201 43.01 -3.86 1.01
N LYS A 202 43.63 -3.33 2.06
CA LYS A 202 44.79 -3.90 2.77
C LYS A 202 44.42 -5.05 3.74
N ARG A 203 43.38 -5.82 3.44
CA ARG A 203 43.12 -7.07 4.17
C ARG A 203 43.83 -8.21 3.43
N ASP A 204 44.54 -9.04 4.18
CA ASP A 204 45.42 -10.09 3.65
C ASP A 204 44.71 -11.15 2.78
N ASP A 205 43.37 -11.19 2.82
CA ASP A 205 42.52 -12.14 2.09
C ASP A 205 42.28 -11.78 0.61
N ILE A 206 42.55 -10.52 0.20
CA ILE A 206 42.21 -10.04 -1.15
C ILE A 206 43.25 -10.44 -2.20
N GLN A 207 44.54 -10.47 -1.84
CA GLN A 207 45.61 -10.88 -2.76
C GLN A 207 45.42 -12.34 -3.22
N TRP A 208 44.98 -13.21 -2.31
CA TRP A 208 44.71 -14.61 -2.61
C TRP A 208 43.70 -14.80 -3.75
N TYR A 209 42.67 -13.96 -3.84
CA TYR A 209 41.68 -14.06 -4.93
C TYR A 209 42.30 -13.74 -6.30
N GLN A 210 43.25 -12.81 -6.38
CA GLN A 210 43.92 -12.49 -7.65
C GLN A 210 44.86 -13.61 -8.10
N ASP A 211 45.50 -14.24 -7.14
CA ASP A 211 46.42 -15.34 -7.41
C ASP A 211 45.66 -16.58 -7.88
N ASN A 212 44.45 -16.81 -7.37
CA ASN A 212 43.68 -18.05 -7.58
C ASN A 212 42.54 -17.94 -8.60
N PHE A 213 42.17 -16.75 -9.04
CA PHE A 213 41.09 -16.55 -10.02
C PHE A 213 41.50 -15.65 -11.17
N GLU A 214 40.80 -15.79 -12.29
CA GLU A 214 40.97 -14.97 -13.48
C GLU A 214 39.61 -14.62 -14.10
N ILE A 215 39.54 -13.47 -14.75
CA ILE A 215 38.39 -13.08 -15.56
C ILE A 215 38.54 -13.73 -16.94
N THR A 216 37.48 -14.42 -17.39
CA THR A 216 37.40 -15.06 -18.71
C THR A 216 36.47 -14.25 -19.62
N SER A 217 36.29 -14.72 -20.86
CA SER A 217 35.37 -14.09 -21.81
C SER A 217 33.89 -14.14 -21.39
N THR A 218 33.52 -15.09 -20.52
CA THR A 218 32.14 -15.27 -20.04
C THR A 218 31.96 -14.98 -18.54
N GLY A 219 33.04 -14.89 -17.76
CA GLY A 219 32.93 -14.60 -16.34
C GLY A 219 34.21 -14.78 -15.54
N ILE A 220 34.18 -15.63 -14.51
CA ILE A 220 35.30 -15.85 -13.58
C ILE A 220 35.62 -17.35 -13.52
N CYS A 221 36.90 -17.69 -13.59
CA CYS A 221 37.39 -19.06 -13.43
C CYS A 221 38.44 -19.13 -12.31
N SER A 222 38.48 -20.23 -11.55
CA SER A 222 39.63 -20.52 -10.69
C SER A 222 40.77 -21.13 -11.49
N LYS A 223 42.01 -20.73 -11.17
CA LYS A 223 43.21 -21.24 -11.85
C LYS A 223 43.57 -22.67 -11.42
N GLU A 224 43.16 -23.04 -10.22
CA GLU A 224 43.38 -24.36 -9.62
C GLU A 224 42.08 -24.93 -9.04
N ILE A 225 42.14 -26.19 -8.61
CA ILE A 225 41.04 -26.85 -7.88
C ILE A 225 40.90 -26.16 -6.53
N LEU A 226 39.73 -25.56 -6.28
CA LEU A 226 39.47 -24.94 -5.00
C LEU A 226 39.15 -26.00 -3.94
N PRO A 227 39.66 -25.84 -2.70
CA PRO A 227 39.26 -26.67 -1.58
C PRO A 227 37.81 -26.40 -1.18
N LEU A 228 37.32 -27.19 -0.22
CA LEU A 228 35.97 -27.03 0.33
C LEU A 228 35.85 -25.67 1.04
N GLY A 229 34.74 -24.96 0.81
CA GLY A 229 34.49 -23.66 1.44
C GLY A 229 33.53 -22.75 0.69
N ARG A 230 33.29 -21.58 1.28
CA ARG A 230 32.59 -20.45 0.67
C ARG A 230 33.57 -19.35 0.30
N TYR A 231 33.49 -18.91 -0.95
CA TYR A 231 34.36 -17.89 -1.53
C TYR A 231 33.52 -16.67 -1.90
N LYS A 232 33.93 -15.48 -1.44
CA LYS A 232 33.26 -14.20 -1.72
C LYS A 232 34.22 -13.35 -2.56
N ILE A 233 34.20 -13.59 -3.86
CA ILE A 233 35.18 -13.06 -4.83
C ILE A 233 34.84 -11.60 -5.13
N PRO A 234 35.70 -10.62 -4.81
CA PRO A 234 35.43 -9.21 -5.07
C PRO A 234 35.77 -8.84 -6.52
N ILE A 235 34.83 -8.21 -7.23
CA ILE A 235 35.06 -7.64 -8.57
C ILE A 235 34.87 -6.12 -8.56
N LEU A 236 35.66 -5.43 -9.36
CA LEU A 236 35.49 -4.00 -9.66
C LEU A 236 35.37 -3.78 -11.14
N TYR A 237 34.59 -2.77 -11.48
CA TYR A 237 34.44 -2.29 -12.84
C TYR A 237 33.99 -0.83 -12.83
N SER A 238 34.22 -0.12 -13.92
CA SER A 238 33.80 1.26 -14.09
C SER A 238 32.36 1.32 -14.59
N SER A 239 31.51 2.10 -13.91
CA SER A 239 30.09 2.19 -14.24
C SER A 239 29.81 2.98 -15.53
N LYS A 240 30.78 3.74 -16.04
CA LYS A 240 30.72 4.47 -17.32
C LYS A 240 32.10 4.44 -18.00
N LYS A 241 32.14 4.63 -19.32
CA LYS A 241 33.40 4.68 -20.08
C LYS A 241 34.26 5.91 -19.74
N ASP A 242 33.65 7.04 -19.37
CA ASP A 242 34.36 8.33 -19.28
C ASP A 242 34.36 9.01 -17.90
N ASN A 243 33.60 8.53 -16.88
CA ASN A 243 33.34 9.28 -15.63
C ASN A 243 33.64 8.54 -14.30
N GLY A 244 34.75 7.80 -14.20
CA GLY A 244 35.48 7.56 -12.93
C GLY A 244 34.82 6.82 -11.75
N HIS A 245 33.51 6.56 -11.74
CA HIS A 245 32.85 5.88 -10.62
C HIS A 245 33.04 4.36 -10.71
N THR A 246 33.96 3.86 -9.89
CA THR A 246 34.22 2.42 -9.74
C THR A 246 33.14 1.77 -8.88
N ARG A 247 32.53 0.69 -9.37
CA ARG A 247 31.59 -0.14 -8.61
C ARG A 247 32.29 -1.38 -8.11
N ARG A 248 31.99 -1.78 -6.87
CA ARG A 248 32.45 -3.04 -6.25
C ARG A 248 31.26 -3.98 -6.10
N ARG A 249 31.42 -5.23 -6.52
CA ARG A 249 30.45 -6.32 -6.31
C ARG A 249 31.17 -7.58 -5.81
N TYR A 250 30.39 -8.52 -5.27
CA TYR A 250 30.91 -9.80 -4.82
C TYR A 250 30.20 -10.95 -5.55
N VAL A 251 30.98 -11.91 -6.01
CA VAL A 251 30.50 -13.17 -6.60
C VAL A 251 30.69 -14.25 -5.56
N ASN A 252 29.60 -14.90 -5.16
CA ASN A 252 29.65 -15.95 -4.15
C ASN A 252 29.71 -17.34 -4.82
N VAL A 253 30.64 -18.18 -4.37
CA VAL A 253 30.81 -19.57 -4.83
C VAL A 253 30.91 -20.49 -3.62
N TRP A 254 30.21 -21.62 -3.69
CA TRP A 254 30.26 -22.68 -2.66
C TRP A 254 30.85 -23.94 -3.26
N VAL A 255 31.87 -24.48 -2.60
CA VAL A 255 32.55 -25.73 -2.95
C VAL A 255 32.36 -26.71 -1.80
N GLY A 256 31.65 -27.80 -2.06
CA GLY A 256 31.09 -28.66 -1.03
C GLY A 256 29.76 -28.15 -0.46
N LYS A 257 29.25 -28.87 0.54
CA LYS A 257 28.03 -28.51 1.28
C LYS A 257 28.30 -28.52 2.77
N MET A 258 27.67 -27.61 3.50
CA MET A 258 27.60 -27.68 4.95
C MET A 258 26.54 -28.71 5.37
N ALA A 259 26.66 -29.25 6.57
CA ALA A 259 25.60 -30.00 7.22
C ALA A 259 25.25 -29.30 8.53
N THR A 260 24.00 -28.93 8.68
CA THR A 260 23.50 -28.17 9.82
C THR A 260 22.31 -28.88 10.45
N ALA A 261 22.20 -28.77 11.76
CA ALA A 261 21.03 -29.20 12.49
C ALA A 261 20.55 -28.05 13.36
N GLU A 262 19.33 -27.58 13.10
CA GLU A 262 18.81 -26.30 13.57
C GLU A 262 17.51 -26.51 14.36
N VAL A 263 17.40 -25.82 15.51
CA VAL A 263 16.14 -25.62 16.23
C VAL A 263 15.75 -24.17 16.06
N ALA A 264 14.61 -23.91 15.43
CA ALA A 264 14.08 -22.56 15.25
C ALA A 264 12.98 -22.26 16.27
N LEU A 265 13.05 -21.09 16.90
CA LEU A 265 12.01 -20.55 17.79
C LEU A 265 10.80 -20.08 17.01
N ALA A 266 11.06 -19.41 15.90
CA ALA A 266 10.04 -18.85 15.02
C ALA A 266 10.45 -18.91 13.56
N GLU A 267 9.49 -18.67 12.67
CA GLU A 267 9.69 -18.56 11.23
C GLU A 267 8.85 -17.41 10.66
N TYR A 268 9.33 -16.83 9.56
CA TYR A 268 8.66 -15.76 8.83
C TYR A 268 8.89 -15.89 7.32
N GLU A 269 8.01 -15.31 6.50
CA GLU A 269 8.12 -15.38 5.04
C GLU A 269 8.88 -14.17 4.48
N GLU A 270 9.91 -14.40 3.66
CA GLU A 270 10.71 -13.38 2.96
C GLU A 270 10.96 -13.85 1.52
N ASP A 271 10.57 -13.05 0.52
CA ASP A 271 10.73 -13.37 -0.90
C ASP A 271 10.14 -14.74 -1.33
N GLY A 272 9.05 -15.16 -0.67
CA GLY A 272 8.44 -16.47 -0.91
C GLY A 272 9.25 -17.66 -0.38
N GLU A 273 10.30 -17.41 0.40
CA GLU A 273 11.03 -18.41 1.18
C GLU A 273 10.77 -18.22 2.68
N MET A 274 10.62 -19.33 3.42
CA MET A 274 10.50 -19.28 4.88
C MET A 274 11.89 -19.11 5.50
N GLN A 275 12.05 -18.06 6.29
CA GLN A 275 13.23 -17.78 7.12
C GLN A 275 13.00 -18.26 8.54
N LEU A 276 14.06 -18.68 9.22
CA LEU A 276 14.03 -19.17 10.60
C LEU A 276 14.63 -18.12 11.55
N LEU A 277 14.14 -18.08 12.80
CA LEU A 277 14.57 -17.15 13.85
C LEU A 277 14.82 -17.88 15.17
N GLY A 278 15.78 -17.40 15.97
CA GLY A 278 16.25 -18.10 17.16
C GLY A 278 16.92 -19.42 16.83
N GLU A 279 17.78 -19.42 15.80
CA GLU A 279 18.45 -20.63 15.34
C GLU A 279 19.51 -21.10 16.34
N VAL A 280 19.16 -22.11 17.13
CA VAL A 280 20.18 -22.94 17.78
C VAL A 280 20.59 -24.02 16.79
N GLY A 281 21.45 -23.62 15.87
CA GLY A 281 22.06 -24.46 14.86
C GLY A 281 23.50 -24.82 15.22
N GLU A 282 23.87 -26.09 15.07
CA GLU A 282 25.28 -26.46 15.06
C GLU A 282 25.68 -27.00 13.70
N ASP A 283 26.65 -26.30 13.08
CA ASP A 283 27.44 -26.89 12.01
C ASP A 283 28.20 -28.09 12.58
N VAL A 284 28.14 -29.23 11.88
CA VAL A 284 29.06 -30.32 12.19
C VAL A 284 30.40 -30.08 11.48
N SER A 285 31.48 -30.14 12.26
CA SER A 285 32.83 -30.13 11.71
C SER A 285 33.05 -31.40 10.90
N ASN A 286 33.52 -31.25 9.66
CA ASN A 286 33.95 -32.36 8.83
C ASN A 286 35.21 -33.00 9.45
N PRO A 287 35.13 -34.25 9.95
CA PRO A 287 36.25 -34.90 10.60
C PRO A 287 37.39 -35.24 9.63
N ASP A 288 37.09 -35.30 8.33
CA ASP A 288 38.05 -35.62 7.27
C ASP A 288 38.62 -34.35 6.62
N ALA A 289 38.31 -33.16 7.15
CA ALA A 289 38.89 -31.92 6.66
C ALA A 289 40.41 -31.89 6.93
N ASP A 290 41.15 -31.24 6.02
CA ASP A 290 42.58 -31.04 6.18
C ASP A 290 42.89 -30.41 7.56
N PRO A 291 43.77 -31.02 8.38
CA PRO A 291 44.14 -30.48 9.69
C PRO A 291 44.62 -29.03 9.64
N ASP A 292 45.27 -28.64 8.54
CA ASP A 292 45.84 -27.31 8.31
C ASP A 292 44.86 -26.35 7.62
N ALA A 293 43.68 -26.82 7.17
CA ALA A 293 42.65 -25.94 6.63
C ALA A 293 42.16 -24.94 7.68
N ASN A 294 41.77 -23.76 7.21
CA ASN A 294 41.18 -22.75 8.10
C ASN A 294 39.90 -23.31 8.74
N ILE A 295 39.66 -22.97 10.01
CA ILE A 295 38.46 -23.32 10.79
C ILE A 295 37.17 -23.10 10.00
N LYS A 296 37.09 -22.06 9.16
CA LYS A 296 35.91 -21.79 8.32
C LYS A 296 35.66 -22.82 7.21
N GLN A 297 36.71 -23.47 6.71
CA GLN A 297 36.63 -24.52 5.67
C GLN A 297 36.33 -25.90 6.26
N LYS A 298 36.65 -26.13 7.54
CA LYS A 298 36.41 -27.39 8.24
C LYS A 298 34.93 -27.76 8.40
N LYS A 299 34.00 -26.88 8.04
CA LYS A 299 32.55 -27.09 8.13
C LYS A 299 31.92 -27.63 6.85
N TYR A 300 32.71 -27.76 5.77
CA TYR A 300 32.23 -28.17 4.46
C TYR A 300 32.60 -29.63 4.19
N PHE A 301 31.68 -30.37 3.59
CA PHE A 301 31.82 -31.77 3.20
C PHE A 301 31.94 -31.89 1.67
N ASP A 302 32.69 -32.89 1.21
CA ASP A 302 32.64 -33.35 -0.18
C ASP A 302 31.30 -34.05 -0.42
N ALA A 303 30.30 -33.28 -0.80
CA ALA A 303 28.92 -33.72 -0.91
C ALA A 303 28.71 -34.81 -1.96
N SER A 304 29.63 -34.95 -2.91
CA SER A 304 29.61 -36.03 -3.89
C SER A 304 29.94 -37.40 -3.26
N LYS A 305 30.67 -37.42 -2.15
CA LYS A 305 31.15 -38.64 -1.47
C LYS A 305 30.52 -38.87 -0.11
N THR A 306 30.16 -37.81 0.61
CA THR A 306 29.56 -37.88 1.94
C THR A 306 28.10 -38.36 1.86
N LYS A 307 27.76 -39.39 2.64
CA LYS A 307 26.38 -39.89 2.76
C LYS A 307 25.65 -39.21 3.90
N ILE A 308 24.32 -39.17 3.81
CA ILE A 308 23.46 -38.68 4.89
C ILE A 308 23.71 -39.46 6.17
N SER A 309 23.81 -40.80 6.11
CA SER A 309 24.10 -41.63 7.29
C SER A 309 25.41 -41.29 8.00
N ASP A 310 26.41 -40.77 7.28
CA ASP A 310 27.69 -40.39 7.88
C ASP A 310 27.58 -39.04 8.58
N VAL A 311 26.81 -38.11 8.01
CA VAL A 311 26.46 -36.84 8.65
C VAL A 311 25.60 -37.06 9.89
N MET A 312 24.57 -37.93 9.82
CA MET A 312 23.67 -38.18 10.97
C MET A 312 24.40 -38.75 12.19
N LYS A 313 25.45 -39.56 12.01
CA LYS A 313 26.30 -40.04 13.13
C LYS A 313 27.04 -38.91 13.84
N LEU A 314 27.35 -37.82 13.14
CA LEU A 314 27.98 -36.64 13.75
C LEU A 314 26.97 -35.87 14.60
N PHE A 315 25.70 -35.79 14.17
CA PHE A 315 24.63 -35.17 14.96
C PHE A 315 24.26 -35.99 16.21
N GLU A 316 24.28 -37.33 16.14
CA GLU A 316 24.02 -38.20 17.31
C GLU A 316 25.05 -38.03 18.45
N GLN A 317 26.22 -37.44 18.17
CA GLN A 317 27.24 -37.11 19.18
C GLN A 317 26.97 -35.76 19.88
N ARG A 318 26.00 -34.98 19.39
CA ARG A 318 25.61 -33.67 19.93
C ARG A 318 24.39 -33.81 20.84
N THR A 319 24.30 -32.96 21.86
CA THR A 319 23.14 -32.90 22.76
C THR A 319 22.26 -31.71 22.38
N TYR A 320 21.07 -31.98 21.85
CA TYR A 320 20.00 -30.97 21.63
C TYR A 320 19.02 -30.92 22.80
N ASP A 321 19.24 -31.71 23.84
CA ASP A 321 18.52 -31.61 25.09
C ASP A 321 18.84 -30.26 25.75
N ASN A 322 17.82 -29.61 26.32
CA ASN A 322 17.93 -28.32 27.01
C ASN A 322 18.13 -27.10 26.06
N LYS A 323 17.69 -27.17 24.80
CA LYS A 323 17.65 -25.96 23.93
C LYS A 323 16.39 -25.13 24.11
N ILE A 324 15.25 -25.79 24.32
CA ILE A 324 13.94 -25.16 24.54
C ILE A 324 13.39 -25.63 25.89
N VAL A 325 13.03 -24.68 26.76
CA VAL A 325 12.57 -24.98 28.12
C VAL A 325 11.39 -25.95 28.11
N GLY A 326 11.57 -27.07 28.80
CA GLY A 326 10.54 -28.11 28.96
C GLY A 326 10.47 -29.14 27.83
N TYR A 327 11.26 -29.00 26.76
CA TYR A 327 11.29 -29.94 25.63
C TYR A 327 12.58 -30.77 25.61
N ARG A 328 12.46 -32.03 25.18
CA ARG A 328 13.59 -32.98 25.07
C ARG A 328 13.69 -33.55 23.68
N HIS A 329 14.90 -33.81 23.21
CA HIS A 329 15.14 -34.44 21.92
C HIS A 329 14.71 -35.91 21.95
N THR A 330 14.01 -36.33 20.89
CA THR A 330 13.49 -37.71 20.79
C THR A 330 14.48 -38.69 20.15
N GLY A 331 15.61 -38.19 19.64
CA GLY A 331 16.54 -38.95 18.79
C GLY A 331 16.12 -39.02 17.32
N GLU A 332 14.98 -38.42 16.96
CA GLU A 332 14.50 -38.33 15.58
C GLU A 332 14.84 -36.96 14.97
N TYR A 333 15.02 -36.95 13.65
CA TYR A 333 15.26 -35.75 12.85
C TYR A 333 14.32 -35.72 11.64
N VAL A 334 13.97 -34.52 11.20
CA VAL A 334 13.18 -34.28 9.99
C VAL A 334 13.91 -33.32 9.05
N ASP A 335 13.60 -33.37 7.76
CA ASP A 335 14.06 -32.39 6.79
C ASP A 335 13.19 -31.12 6.82
N ALA A 336 13.55 -30.11 6.01
CA ALA A 336 12.81 -28.85 5.88
C ALA A 336 11.32 -29.02 5.48
N ASN A 337 10.90 -30.18 4.97
CA ASN A 337 9.51 -30.49 4.65
C ASN A 337 8.82 -31.31 5.76
N ASN A 338 9.39 -31.34 6.97
CA ASN A 338 8.95 -32.15 8.10
C ASN A 338 8.93 -33.66 7.82
N LYS A 339 9.72 -34.15 6.85
CA LYS A 339 9.82 -35.58 6.57
C LYS A 339 10.92 -36.21 7.42
N THR A 340 10.59 -37.29 8.11
CA THR A 340 11.56 -38.05 8.92
C THR A 340 12.77 -38.49 8.09
N ILE A 341 13.95 -38.24 8.65
CA ILE A 341 15.23 -38.63 8.07
C ILE A 341 15.64 -39.99 8.64
N ASP A 342 15.89 -40.94 7.75
CA ASP A 342 16.45 -42.23 8.14
C ASP A 342 17.95 -42.07 8.44
N LYS A 343 18.37 -42.43 9.66
CA LYS A 343 19.78 -42.39 10.06
C LYS A 343 20.68 -43.34 9.26
N ASN A 344 20.11 -44.33 8.57
CA ASN A 344 20.83 -45.25 7.69
C ASN A 344 20.71 -44.85 6.22
N ASP A 345 20.24 -43.63 5.91
CA ASP A 345 20.07 -43.17 4.53
C ASP A 345 21.41 -43.15 3.77
N ALA A 346 21.48 -43.99 2.74
CA ALA A 346 22.69 -44.20 1.94
C ALA A 346 22.86 -43.20 0.78
N ARG A 347 21.90 -42.28 0.59
CA ARG A 347 22.01 -41.21 -0.44
C ARG A 347 23.18 -40.27 -0.11
N SER A 348 23.81 -39.74 -1.14
CA SER A 348 24.85 -38.71 -0.99
C SER A 348 24.22 -37.37 -0.61
N LEU A 349 25.03 -36.52 0.04
CA LEU A 349 24.64 -35.16 0.39
C LEU A 349 24.28 -34.34 -0.86
N SER A 350 24.98 -34.55 -1.98
CA SER A 350 24.68 -33.91 -3.26
C SER A 350 23.28 -34.23 -3.80
N ALA A 351 22.76 -35.42 -3.55
CA ALA A 351 21.45 -35.84 -4.04
C ALA A 351 20.31 -35.13 -3.31
N VAL A 352 20.51 -34.73 -2.05
CA VAL A 352 19.48 -34.12 -1.20
C VAL A 352 19.63 -32.61 -1.03
N ALA A 353 20.84 -32.06 -1.20
CA ALA A 353 21.12 -30.62 -1.12
C ALA A 353 21.40 -29.98 -2.49
N LYS A 354 20.78 -30.50 -3.55
CA LYS A 354 21.02 -30.04 -4.93
C LYS A 354 20.68 -28.55 -5.07
N GLY A 355 21.67 -27.76 -5.50
CA GLY A 355 21.48 -26.31 -5.68
C GLY A 355 21.36 -25.49 -4.39
N LYS A 356 21.62 -26.09 -3.21
CA LYS A 356 21.65 -25.38 -1.92
C LYS A 356 23.08 -25.42 -1.35
N SER A 357 23.43 -24.54 -0.41
CA SER A 357 24.77 -24.50 0.21
C SER A 357 24.92 -25.45 1.41
N ALA A 358 23.81 -25.88 1.99
CA ALA A 358 23.77 -26.73 3.18
C ALA A 358 22.70 -27.81 3.05
N PHE A 359 22.90 -28.90 3.78
CA PHE A 359 21.87 -29.87 4.14
C PHE A 359 21.45 -29.61 5.58
N THR A 360 20.23 -29.08 5.73
CA THR A 360 19.67 -28.69 7.03
C THR A 360 18.68 -29.75 7.51
N VAL A 361 18.81 -30.14 8.77
CA VAL A 361 17.88 -31.06 9.45
C VAL A 361 17.37 -30.44 10.75
N MET A 362 16.18 -30.81 11.18
CA MET A 362 15.59 -30.30 12.43
C MET A 362 15.37 -31.45 13.43
N PRO A 363 15.85 -31.34 14.67
CA PRO A 363 15.60 -32.37 15.68
C PRO A 363 14.14 -32.33 16.14
N VAL A 364 13.54 -33.50 16.34
CA VAL A 364 12.16 -33.61 16.85
C VAL A 364 12.18 -33.51 18.37
N LEU A 365 11.60 -32.44 18.91
CA LEU A 365 11.55 -32.19 20.35
C LEU A 365 10.14 -32.46 20.92
N LYS A 366 10.07 -33.04 22.13
CA LYS A 366 8.79 -33.33 22.83
C LYS A 366 8.78 -32.92 24.30
N ASN A 367 7.62 -32.46 24.75
CA ASN A 367 7.24 -32.28 26.15
C ASN A 367 6.02 -33.17 26.46
N GLY A 368 6.27 -34.33 27.07
CA GLY A 368 5.25 -35.38 27.22
C GLY A 368 4.73 -35.83 25.86
N ASN A 369 3.42 -35.66 25.60
CA ASN A 369 2.79 -36.01 24.33
C ASN A 369 2.81 -34.87 23.30
N LYS A 370 3.29 -33.68 23.67
CA LYS A 370 3.32 -32.50 22.81
C LYS A 370 4.64 -32.45 22.05
N THR A 371 4.57 -32.40 20.72
CA THR A 371 5.74 -32.11 19.86
C THR A 371 5.90 -30.61 19.73
N TYR A 372 7.12 -30.10 19.87
CA TYR A 372 7.44 -28.69 19.65
C TYR A 372 7.14 -28.32 18.19
N LYS A 373 6.60 -27.12 17.99
CA LYS A 373 6.37 -26.56 16.66
C LYS A 373 6.89 -25.13 16.64
N THR A 374 7.66 -24.81 15.61
CA THR A 374 8.12 -23.45 15.33
C THR A 374 6.91 -22.54 15.12
N VAL A 375 6.99 -21.33 15.66
CA VAL A 375 5.90 -20.35 15.64
C VAL A 375 6.01 -19.46 14.41
N GLN A 376 4.91 -19.23 13.69
CA GLN A 376 4.88 -18.26 12.58
C GLN A 376 4.67 -16.84 13.09
N ILE A 377 5.58 -15.94 12.73
CA ILE A 377 5.48 -14.50 13.00
C ILE A 377 4.56 -13.89 11.96
N LYS A 378 3.66 -13.02 12.42
CA LYS A 378 2.79 -12.25 11.52
C LYS A 378 3.47 -10.95 11.11
N MET A 379 3.56 -10.68 9.82
CA MET A 379 4.07 -9.40 9.29
C MET A 379 3.10 -8.25 9.55
N ILE A 380 3.63 -7.03 9.72
CA ILE A 380 2.83 -5.80 9.80
C ILE A 380 2.14 -5.57 8.44
N PRO A 381 0.82 -5.35 8.40
CA PRO A 381 0.10 -5.23 7.13
C PRO A 381 0.44 -3.88 6.49
N ASP A 382 0.35 -3.80 5.18
CA ASP A 382 0.58 -2.54 4.45
C ASP A 382 -0.20 -1.36 5.02
N SER A 383 -1.44 -1.58 5.47
CA SER A 383 -2.29 -0.54 6.07
C SER A 383 -1.77 0.06 7.39
N GLN A 384 -0.75 -0.52 8.03
CA GLN A 384 -0.15 -0.01 9.28
C GLN A 384 1.34 0.31 9.12
N ARG A 385 1.89 0.24 7.90
CA ARG A 385 3.30 0.59 7.63
C ARG A 385 3.47 2.10 7.57
N ILE A 386 4.63 2.54 8.04
CA ILE A 386 5.07 3.93 7.92
C ILE A 386 5.93 4.01 6.66
N ILE A 387 5.41 4.63 5.60
CA ILE A 387 6.17 4.80 4.36
C ILE A 387 6.95 6.11 4.42
N LYS A 388 8.28 6.01 4.34
CA LYS A 388 9.23 7.12 4.28
C LYS A 388 9.55 7.42 2.83
N TYR A 389 8.88 8.44 2.27
CA TYR A 389 9.14 8.88 0.89
C TYR A 389 10.28 9.91 0.90
N SER A 390 11.54 9.46 1.00
CA SER A 390 12.68 10.36 0.88
C SER A 390 13.06 10.52 -0.59
N ASP A 391 13.21 11.77 -1.05
CA ASP A 391 13.58 12.13 -2.42
C ASP A 391 12.83 11.31 -3.50
N SER A 392 11.50 11.30 -3.38
CA SER A 392 10.66 10.37 -4.15
C SER A 392 9.41 11.01 -4.73
N TRP A 393 9.02 10.51 -5.90
CA TRP A 393 7.78 10.83 -6.59
C TRP A 393 6.69 9.84 -6.21
N VAL A 394 5.57 10.36 -5.70
CA VAL A 394 4.44 9.55 -5.23
C VAL A 394 3.19 9.94 -6.00
N GLU A 395 2.53 8.96 -6.62
CA GLU A 395 1.24 9.19 -7.28
C GLU A 395 0.11 9.12 -6.25
N ARG A 396 -0.74 10.15 -6.22
CA ARG A 396 -1.97 10.22 -5.42
C ARG A 396 -3.07 10.83 -6.27
N ASP A 397 -4.20 10.15 -6.36
CA ASP A 397 -5.38 10.59 -7.14
C ASP A 397 -5.04 11.00 -8.60
N GLY A 398 -4.10 10.29 -9.22
CA GLY A 398 -3.67 10.54 -10.60
C GLY A 398 -2.70 11.73 -10.76
N LYS A 399 -2.17 12.28 -9.66
CA LYS A 399 -1.15 13.35 -9.66
C LYS A 399 0.13 12.89 -8.98
N LEU A 400 1.27 13.31 -9.48
CA LEU A 400 2.58 13.01 -8.88
C LEU A 400 2.98 14.10 -7.89
N TYR A 401 3.52 13.72 -6.74
CA TYR A 401 3.99 14.60 -5.68
C TYR A 401 5.43 14.28 -5.34
N TYR A 402 6.28 15.28 -5.09
CA TYR A 402 7.67 15.04 -4.68
C TYR A 402 7.84 15.26 -3.18
N TYR A 403 8.31 14.23 -2.48
CA TYR A 403 8.67 14.28 -1.07
C TYR A 403 10.18 14.40 -0.91
N LYS A 404 10.60 15.30 -0.03
CA LYS A 404 12.00 15.52 0.34
C LYS A 404 12.17 15.32 1.85
N ASP A 405 13.38 14.97 2.28
CA ASP A 405 13.68 14.91 3.69
C ASP A 405 13.65 16.29 4.37
N SER A 406 13.21 16.27 5.62
CA SER A 406 13.30 17.38 6.56
C SER A 406 14.22 16.98 7.70
N TYR A 407 15.04 17.92 8.16
CA TYR A 407 15.96 17.74 9.27
C TYR A 407 15.77 18.90 10.24
N ASP A 408 15.93 18.63 11.54
CA ASP A 408 16.03 19.68 12.55
C ASP A 408 17.39 20.40 12.47
N ASP A 409 17.55 21.43 13.29
CA ASP A 409 18.77 22.23 13.35
C ASP A 409 20.01 21.43 13.83
N GLU A 410 19.80 20.23 14.38
CA GLU A 410 20.83 19.33 14.89
C GLU A 410 21.22 18.26 13.84
N GLY A 411 20.53 18.25 12.69
CA GLY A 411 20.75 17.30 11.59
C GLY A 411 20.04 15.96 11.79
N ASN A 412 19.13 15.85 12.76
CA ASN A 412 18.28 14.68 12.91
C ASN A 412 17.11 14.78 11.94
N TRP A 413 16.75 13.66 11.32
CA TRP A 413 15.62 13.59 10.40
C TRP A 413 14.29 13.80 11.15
N THR A 414 13.47 14.74 10.67
CA THR A 414 12.18 15.11 11.29
C THR A 414 10.97 14.67 10.48
N GLY A 415 11.18 14.00 9.34
CA GLY A 415 10.12 13.50 8.48
C GLY A 415 10.32 13.88 7.02
N ASN A 416 9.33 13.56 6.18
CA ASN A 416 9.29 14.01 4.79
C ASN A 416 8.34 15.19 4.63
N ILE A 417 8.74 16.18 3.83
CA ILE A 417 7.89 17.33 3.45
C ILE A 417 7.70 17.34 1.94
N LEU A 418 6.57 17.90 1.49
CA LEU A 418 6.32 18.09 0.08
C LEU A 418 7.18 19.23 -0.47
N ALA A 419 7.73 19.05 -1.67
CA ALA A 419 8.36 20.13 -2.42
C ALA A 419 7.28 21.05 -2.99
N CYS A 420 6.76 21.98 -2.18
CA CYS A 420 5.73 22.92 -2.60
C CYS A 420 6.34 24.16 -3.25
N GLY A 421 6.04 24.41 -4.51
CA GLY A 421 6.51 25.60 -5.25
C GLY A 421 7.99 25.54 -5.65
N GLU A 422 8.52 24.35 -5.87
CA GLU A 422 9.96 24.13 -6.03
C GLU A 422 10.32 23.39 -7.33
N TRP A 423 11.52 23.69 -7.85
CA TRP A 423 12.12 22.97 -8.97
C TRP A 423 12.94 21.77 -8.49
N VAL A 424 12.38 20.58 -8.67
CA VAL A 424 12.98 19.30 -8.28
C VAL A 424 13.51 18.54 -9.51
N GLU A 425 14.33 17.52 -9.29
CA GLU A 425 14.84 16.66 -10.36
C GLU A 425 13.89 15.49 -10.61
N ARG A 426 13.66 15.16 -11.88
CA ARG A 426 12.93 13.95 -12.31
C ARG A 426 13.56 13.42 -13.59
N GLY A 427 14.21 12.26 -13.53
CA GLY A 427 14.89 11.69 -14.71
C GLY A 427 16.02 12.59 -15.25
N ARG A 428 16.77 13.26 -14.36
CA ARG A 428 17.82 14.26 -14.68
C ARG A 428 17.33 15.52 -15.39
N GLN A 429 16.03 15.77 -15.39
CA GLN A 429 15.46 17.03 -15.84
C GLN A 429 14.81 17.75 -14.68
N LYS A 430 15.00 19.07 -14.64
CA LYS A 430 14.28 19.95 -13.72
C LYS A 430 12.80 20.01 -14.10
N VAL A 431 11.95 19.58 -13.17
CA VAL A 431 10.50 19.71 -13.21
C VAL A 431 10.03 20.54 -12.02
N TYR A 432 8.79 20.99 -12.05
CA TYR A 432 8.28 21.92 -11.05
C TYR A 432 7.06 21.34 -10.34
N CYS A 433 7.07 21.44 -9.02
CA CYS A 433 5.93 21.14 -8.17
C CYS A 433 5.22 22.44 -7.80
N ASP A 434 3.89 22.47 -7.91
CA ASP A 434 3.07 23.62 -7.55
C ASP A 434 3.01 23.84 -6.02
N LYS A 435 2.25 24.87 -5.58
CA LYS A 435 2.12 25.20 -4.14
C LYS A 435 1.53 24.06 -3.29
N THR A 436 0.88 23.07 -3.91
CA THR A 436 0.34 21.88 -3.25
C THR A 436 1.32 20.71 -3.23
N GLY A 437 2.49 20.87 -3.87
CA GLY A 437 3.51 19.84 -4.02
C GLY A 437 3.28 18.92 -5.23
N ALA A 438 2.26 19.19 -6.04
CA ALA A 438 1.92 18.36 -7.21
C ALA A 438 2.75 18.76 -8.44
N LEU A 439 3.20 17.78 -9.22
CA LEU A 439 3.90 17.95 -10.49
C LEU A 439 3.01 18.71 -11.47
N VAL A 440 3.52 19.82 -11.97
CA VAL A 440 2.86 20.54 -13.07
C VAL A 440 3.07 19.77 -14.36
N THR A 441 1.97 19.43 -15.04
CA THR A 441 1.98 18.75 -16.35
C THR A 441 1.09 19.49 -17.34
N ASN A 442 1.42 19.42 -18.64
CA ASN A 442 0.66 20.04 -19.74
C ASN A 442 0.28 21.52 -19.52
N GLY A 443 1.13 22.27 -18.82
CA GLY A 443 0.80 23.60 -18.34
C GLY A 443 2.02 24.49 -18.15
N ILE A 444 1.86 25.57 -17.37
CA ILE A 444 2.94 26.51 -17.07
C ILE A 444 3.52 26.19 -15.69
N ALA A 445 4.79 25.81 -15.66
CA ALA A 445 5.59 25.48 -14.49
C ALA A 445 6.45 26.67 -14.05
N GLY A 446 6.64 26.82 -12.74
CA GLY A 446 7.41 27.89 -12.11
C GLY A 446 6.54 28.86 -11.31
N THR A 447 7.20 29.79 -10.62
CA THR A 447 6.58 30.78 -9.74
C THR A 447 6.33 32.12 -10.44
N LYS A 448 7.37 32.71 -11.04
CA LYS A 448 7.30 34.01 -11.75
C LYS A 448 8.22 34.03 -12.98
N ILE A 449 7.95 34.95 -13.92
CA ILE A 449 8.74 35.09 -15.16
C ILE A 449 10.19 35.49 -14.85
N ASP A 450 10.35 36.41 -13.90
CA ASP A 450 11.64 37.04 -13.59
C ASP A 450 12.46 36.28 -12.53
N ASP A 451 11.95 35.17 -12.02
CA ASP A 451 12.73 34.31 -11.12
C ASP A 451 13.89 33.65 -11.88
N ASP A 452 14.94 33.25 -11.14
CA ASP A 452 16.15 32.65 -11.72
C ASP A 452 15.87 31.48 -12.67
N MET A 453 14.83 30.69 -12.39
CA MET A 453 14.37 29.58 -13.23
C MET A 453 13.26 29.96 -14.21
N GLY A 454 12.54 31.07 -13.98
CA GLY A 454 11.44 31.58 -14.79
C GLY A 454 10.20 30.66 -14.89
N LEU A 455 9.21 31.09 -15.69
CA LEU A 455 8.06 30.28 -16.07
C LEU A 455 8.33 29.48 -17.37
N TRP A 456 7.85 28.24 -17.43
CA TRP A 456 8.06 27.33 -18.56
C TRP A 456 6.80 26.57 -18.95
N LEU A 457 6.56 26.42 -20.25
CA LEU A 457 5.61 25.42 -20.75
C LEU A 457 6.20 24.02 -20.60
N VAL A 458 5.42 23.12 -20.01
CA VAL A 458 5.81 21.73 -19.78
C VAL A 458 4.85 20.74 -20.44
N ASN A 459 5.36 19.56 -20.79
CA ASN A 459 4.58 18.50 -21.42
C ASN A 459 3.85 17.62 -20.39
N ALA A 460 3.23 16.53 -20.83
CA ALA A 460 2.48 15.60 -19.98
C ALA A 460 3.32 14.92 -18.89
N LYS A 461 4.65 14.94 -19.03
CA LYS A 461 5.60 14.41 -18.04
C LYS A 461 6.19 15.50 -17.12
N GLY A 462 5.78 16.76 -17.30
CA GLY A 462 6.32 17.91 -16.58
C GLY A 462 7.66 18.45 -17.13
N TYR A 463 8.14 17.90 -18.24
CA TYR A 463 9.40 18.32 -18.87
C TYR A 463 9.21 19.57 -19.73
N LYS A 464 10.21 20.47 -19.68
CA LYS A 464 10.24 21.72 -20.45
C LYS A 464 10.08 21.47 -21.95
N ARG A 465 9.15 22.17 -22.59
CA ARG A 465 8.89 22.11 -24.03
C ARG A 465 9.75 23.09 -24.80
N THR A 466 11.05 22.81 -24.91
CA THR A 466 12.00 23.66 -25.65
C THR A 466 11.71 23.71 -27.16
N ASP A 467 10.87 22.79 -27.65
CA ASP A 467 10.38 22.69 -29.02
C ASP A 467 9.26 23.69 -29.37
N TYR A 468 8.71 24.40 -28.39
CA TYR A 468 7.53 25.24 -28.57
C TYR A 468 7.82 26.74 -28.50
N THR A 469 7.40 27.48 -29.53
CA THR A 469 7.36 28.95 -29.55
C THR A 469 5.99 29.37 -30.07
N GLY A 470 5.31 30.30 -29.38
CA GLY A 470 3.97 30.75 -29.76
C GLY A 470 3.14 31.18 -28.55
N SER A 471 1.82 31.22 -28.75
CA SER A 471 0.86 31.54 -27.70
C SER A 471 0.28 30.27 -27.07
N TRP A 472 0.05 30.23 -25.75
CA TRP A 472 -0.53 29.08 -25.05
C TRP A 472 -1.57 29.51 -24.03
N LYS A 473 -2.74 28.87 -24.02
CA LYS A 473 -3.84 29.24 -23.13
C LYS A 473 -3.98 28.25 -21.98
N VAL A 474 -4.03 28.77 -20.75
CA VAL A 474 -4.37 28.00 -19.55
C VAL A 474 -5.43 28.79 -18.78
N GLY A 475 -6.65 28.26 -18.70
CA GLY A 475 -7.79 28.99 -18.14
C GLY A 475 -8.04 30.30 -18.91
N MET A 476 -8.07 31.41 -18.18
CA MET A 476 -8.26 32.75 -18.74
C MET A 476 -6.95 33.45 -19.13
N ASN A 477 -5.80 32.79 -19.01
CA ASN A 477 -4.50 33.38 -19.33
C ASN A 477 -3.98 32.87 -20.68
N GLU A 478 -3.43 33.77 -21.47
CA GLU A 478 -2.70 33.53 -22.71
C GLU A 478 -1.22 33.91 -22.50
N TYR A 479 -0.34 32.93 -22.61
CA TYR A 479 1.10 33.05 -22.34
C TYR A 479 1.86 33.15 -23.66
N THR A 480 2.74 34.13 -23.77
CA THR A 480 3.73 34.22 -24.84
C THR A 480 4.93 33.35 -24.48
N ILE A 481 5.24 32.37 -25.34
CA ILE A 481 6.29 31.39 -25.12
C ILE A 481 7.34 31.51 -26.22
N ASP A 482 8.61 31.54 -25.81
CA ASP A 482 9.79 31.46 -26.67
C ASP A 482 10.67 30.27 -26.24
N HIS A 483 10.80 29.26 -27.10
CA HIS A 483 11.55 28.03 -26.85
C HIS A 483 11.22 27.39 -25.49
N GLY A 484 9.93 27.31 -25.17
CA GLY A 484 9.39 26.77 -23.93
C GLY A 484 9.40 27.74 -22.75
N LYS A 485 10.18 28.81 -22.76
CA LYS A 485 10.22 29.82 -21.70
C LYS A 485 9.09 30.83 -21.91
N VAL A 486 8.34 31.12 -20.85
CA VAL A 486 7.32 32.18 -20.89
C VAL A 486 8.03 33.53 -20.81
N THR A 487 7.71 34.40 -21.76
CA THR A 487 8.25 35.76 -21.88
C THR A 487 7.20 36.85 -21.67
N GLY A 488 5.92 36.46 -21.59
CA GLY A 488 4.82 37.36 -21.26
C GLY A 488 3.53 36.60 -20.94
N VAL A 489 2.62 37.25 -20.21
CA VAL A 489 1.27 36.73 -19.91
C VAL A 489 0.25 37.83 -20.16
N ILE A 490 -0.84 37.48 -20.82
CA ILE A 490 -1.99 38.36 -21.09
C ILE A 490 -3.24 37.61 -20.63
N ILE A 491 -4.16 38.27 -19.94
CA ILE A 491 -5.46 37.67 -19.61
C ILE A 491 -6.35 37.78 -20.86
N VAL A 492 -6.90 36.66 -21.33
CA VAL A 492 -7.88 36.64 -22.43
C VAL A 492 -9.16 37.27 -21.93
N GLU A 493 -9.55 38.38 -22.56
CA GLU A 493 -10.82 39.07 -22.34
C GLU A 493 -12.01 38.10 -22.35
N ILE A 494 -12.83 38.14 -21.30
CA ILE A 494 -14.27 37.97 -21.50
C ILE A 494 -14.78 39.36 -21.81
N ALA A 495 -15.30 39.55 -23.02
CA ALA A 495 -15.98 40.78 -23.38
C ALA A 495 -17.19 40.98 -22.47
N ALA A 496 -17.04 41.81 -21.43
CA ALA A 496 -18.17 42.48 -20.81
C ALA A 496 -18.75 43.46 -21.84
N PRO A 497 -20.08 43.56 -22.00
CA PRO A 497 -20.67 44.51 -22.92
C PRO A 497 -20.32 45.94 -22.46
N TYR A 498 -19.34 46.50 -23.16
CA TYR A 498 -18.92 47.88 -23.21
C TYR A 498 -18.45 48.53 -21.88
N SER A 499 -17.10 48.56 -21.80
CA SER A 499 -16.21 49.55 -21.17
C SER A 499 -16.07 49.57 -19.63
N ALA A 500 -15.11 48.79 -19.12
CA ALA A 500 -14.03 49.22 -18.21
C ALA A 500 -13.02 48.07 -17.97
N GLU A 501 -11.86 48.12 -18.64
CA GLU A 501 -10.59 47.45 -18.27
C GLU A 501 -10.17 48.01 -16.89
N THR A 502 -9.78 47.30 -15.84
CA THR A 502 -8.99 46.07 -15.74
C THR A 502 -9.23 45.45 -14.35
N VAL A 503 -9.87 44.28 -14.32
CA VAL A 503 -10.21 43.36 -13.22
C VAL A 503 -8.94 42.67 -12.67
N LYS A 504 -7.86 43.42 -12.53
CA LYS A 504 -6.55 42.80 -12.47
C LYS A 504 -6.23 42.39 -11.05
N THR A 505 -6.85 41.39 -10.43
CA THR A 505 -6.30 40.54 -9.34
C THR A 505 -7.30 40.10 -8.25
N PHE A 506 -8.11 39.12 -8.63
CA PHE A 506 -8.87 38.19 -7.79
C PHE A 506 -8.07 37.33 -6.78
N THR A 507 -6.90 37.80 -6.35
CA THR A 507 -5.74 36.94 -6.26
C THR A 507 -5.18 36.71 -4.88
N ASP A 508 -4.79 35.46 -4.71
CA ASP A 508 -3.69 35.06 -3.86
C ASP A 508 -2.35 35.63 -4.37
N GLY A 509 -1.83 36.66 -3.69
CA GLY A 509 -0.44 37.16 -3.85
C GLY A 509 -0.13 38.00 -5.08
N LEU A 510 -1.08 38.77 -5.60
CA LEU A 510 -0.96 39.46 -6.88
C LEU A 510 -1.52 40.89 -6.72
N GLU A 511 -0.66 41.89 -6.91
CA GLU A 511 -1.00 43.30 -6.81
C GLU A 511 -1.95 43.67 -7.96
N LEU A 512 -3.04 44.39 -7.64
CA LEU A 512 -4.08 44.66 -8.62
C LEU A 512 -3.55 45.74 -9.56
N VAL A 513 -3.19 45.46 -10.81
CA VAL A 513 -2.45 46.45 -11.64
C VAL A 513 -3.30 46.96 -12.83
N VAL A 514 -3.62 48.25 -12.91
CA VAL A 514 -4.28 48.87 -14.07
C VAL A 514 -3.20 49.68 -14.81
N ASN A 515 -3.04 49.48 -16.13
CA ASN A 515 -2.05 50.22 -16.93
C ASN A 515 -0.58 50.19 -16.43
N ASN A 516 -0.17 49.11 -15.77
CA ASN A 516 1.14 48.93 -15.11
C ASN A 516 1.32 49.64 -13.75
N ASP A 517 0.28 50.25 -13.19
CA ASP A 517 0.26 50.82 -11.83
C ASP A 517 -0.72 50.07 -10.91
N ALA A 518 -0.50 50.10 -9.60
CA ALA A 518 -1.43 49.52 -8.62
C ALA A 518 -2.81 50.22 -8.67
N ALA A 519 -3.89 49.44 -8.65
CA ALA A 519 -5.26 49.89 -8.77
C ALA A 519 -5.70 50.68 -7.54
N ASP A 520 -6.42 51.77 -7.75
CA ASP A 520 -6.98 52.59 -6.66
C ASP A 520 -8.26 51.98 -6.07
N GLU A 521 -8.73 52.53 -4.94
CA GLU A 521 -9.92 52.02 -4.23
C GLU A 521 -11.21 52.08 -5.07
N GLY A 522 -11.34 53.06 -5.96
CA GLY A 522 -12.49 53.16 -6.86
C GLY A 522 -12.48 52.08 -7.93
N GLU A 523 -11.30 51.76 -8.45
CA GLU A 523 -11.10 50.68 -9.43
C GLU A 523 -11.33 49.29 -8.82
N LYS A 524 -10.87 49.07 -7.59
CA LYS A 524 -11.16 47.84 -6.82
C LYS A 524 -12.66 47.65 -6.58
N THR A 525 -13.35 48.72 -6.18
CA THR A 525 -14.79 48.74 -5.91
C THR A 525 -15.61 48.40 -7.16
N ASN A 526 -15.30 49.06 -8.28
CA ASN A 526 -15.97 48.79 -9.56
C ASN A 526 -15.76 47.35 -10.04
N PHE A 527 -14.54 46.82 -9.89
CA PHE A 527 -14.26 45.42 -10.19
C PHE A 527 -15.11 44.46 -9.32
N ALA A 528 -15.18 44.69 -8.02
CA ALA A 528 -16.01 43.89 -7.12
C ALA A 528 -17.50 43.92 -7.51
N ASP A 529 -18.03 45.10 -7.85
CA ASP A 529 -19.42 45.26 -8.30
C ASP A 529 -19.72 44.52 -9.61
N GLN A 530 -18.78 44.55 -10.56
CA GLN A 530 -18.89 43.83 -11.83
C GLN A 530 -18.85 42.32 -11.64
N LEU A 531 -17.97 41.85 -10.76
CA LEU A 531 -17.87 40.46 -10.37
C LEU A 531 -19.18 39.96 -9.74
N VAL A 532 -19.73 40.71 -8.77
CA VAL A 532 -21.02 40.39 -8.13
C VAL A 532 -22.11 40.29 -9.19
N SER A 533 -22.16 41.26 -10.10
CA SER A 533 -23.10 41.29 -11.21
C SER A 533 -22.92 40.09 -12.15
N GLY A 534 -21.68 39.72 -12.48
CA GLY A 534 -21.35 38.58 -13.34
C GLY A 534 -21.77 37.24 -12.73
N MET A 535 -21.47 37.03 -11.45
CA MET A 535 -21.86 35.84 -10.70
C MET A 535 -23.39 35.71 -10.58
N ASN A 536 -24.08 36.82 -10.33
CA ASN A 536 -25.54 36.86 -10.21
C ASN A 536 -26.27 36.58 -11.53
N ASN A 537 -25.65 36.93 -12.66
CA ASN A 537 -26.22 36.77 -13.99
C ASN A 537 -25.95 35.39 -14.64
N LEU A 538 -25.27 34.47 -13.94
CA LEU A 538 -25.04 33.11 -14.45
C LEU A 538 -26.36 32.37 -14.71
N THR A 539 -26.43 31.69 -15.86
CA THR A 539 -27.54 30.79 -16.17
C THR A 539 -27.53 29.55 -15.28
N THR A 540 -28.64 28.83 -15.21
CA THR A 540 -28.73 27.57 -14.43
C THR A 540 -27.68 26.55 -14.85
N ASP A 541 -27.42 26.40 -16.16
CA ASP A 541 -26.41 25.48 -16.67
C ASP A 541 -24.99 25.91 -16.28
N GLN A 542 -24.70 27.20 -16.36
CA GLN A 542 -23.40 27.73 -15.92
C GLN A 542 -23.21 27.54 -14.41
N LYS A 543 -24.26 27.76 -13.61
CA LYS A 543 -24.24 27.52 -12.16
C LYS A 543 -23.98 26.05 -11.82
N ASN A 544 -24.44 25.10 -12.65
CA ASN A 544 -24.17 23.66 -12.45
C ASN A 544 -22.73 23.25 -12.75
N THR A 545 -22.08 23.92 -13.71
CA THR A 545 -20.73 23.54 -14.20
C THR A 545 -19.61 24.42 -13.65
N LEU A 546 -19.94 25.52 -12.95
CA LEU A 546 -18.96 26.43 -12.37
C LEU A 546 -18.14 25.70 -11.29
N HIS A 547 -16.82 25.80 -11.33
CA HIS A 547 -15.93 25.11 -10.39
C HIS A 547 -15.96 25.76 -8.99
N ASP A 548 -15.81 24.97 -7.94
CA ASP A 548 -15.89 25.43 -6.55
C ASP A 548 -14.81 26.47 -6.19
N ASP A 549 -13.57 26.27 -6.65
CA ASP A 549 -12.47 27.24 -6.46
C ASP A 549 -12.82 28.65 -6.96
N VAL A 550 -13.69 28.77 -7.97
CA VAL A 550 -14.12 30.08 -8.46
C VAL A 550 -15.02 30.76 -7.46
N ILE A 551 -15.90 30.02 -6.78
CA ILE A 551 -16.80 30.55 -5.74
C ILE A 551 -16.00 30.96 -4.50
N VAL A 552 -15.02 30.15 -4.10
CA VAL A 552 -14.15 30.46 -2.95
C VAL A 552 -13.35 31.73 -3.21
N LYS A 553 -12.66 31.80 -4.36
CA LYS A 553 -11.89 32.99 -4.73
C LYS A 553 -12.78 34.22 -4.92
N ALA A 554 -13.99 34.02 -5.48
CA ALA A 554 -15.04 35.04 -5.59
C ALA A 554 -15.26 35.75 -4.25
N ASP A 555 -15.55 34.96 -3.22
CA ASP A 555 -15.85 35.45 -1.88
C ASP A 555 -14.63 36.13 -1.22
N GLU A 556 -13.42 35.58 -1.41
CA GLU A 556 -12.18 36.15 -0.87
C GLU A 556 -11.89 37.55 -1.42
N ALA A 557 -12.03 37.76 -2.73
CA ALA A 557 -11.79 39.10 -3.30
C ALA A 557 -12.87 40.11 -2.91
N LEU A 558 -14.13 39.66 -2.77
CA LEU A 558 -15.21 40.54 -2.29
C LEU A 558 -14.96 40.97 -0.84
N ASN A 559 -14.52 40.05 0.02
CA ASN A 559 -14.15 40.39 1.41
C ASN A 559 -12.98 41.37 1.48
N ALA A 560 -12.03 41.29 0.54
CA ALA A 560 -10.87 42.19 0.50
C ALA A 560 -11.21 43.62 0.04
N VAL A 561 -12.31 43.81 -0.69
CA VAL A 561 -12.73 45.13 -1.19
C VAL A 561 -13.76 45.77 -0.27
N TYR A 562 -14.75 45.01 0.21
CA TYR A 562 -15.79 45.51 1.10
C TYR A 562 -15.40 45.41 2.58
N GLU A 563 -14.18 45.87 2.90
CA GLU A 563 -13.68 45.88 4.28
C GLU A 563 -14.72 46.47 5.25
N GLY A 564 -15.07 45.71 6.30
CA GLY A 564 -16.09 46.12 7.28
C GLY A 564 -17.40 45.33 7.21
N VAL A 565 -17.66 44.61 6.11
CA VAL A 565 -18.78 43.67 6.04
C VAL A 565 -18.43 42.39 6.82
N THR A 566 -19.18 42.10 7.87
CA THR A 566 -18.99 40.86 8.63
C THR A 566 -19.66 39.69 7.92
N THR A 567 -18.96 38.56 7.75
CA THR A 567 -19.52 37.33 7.17
C THR A 567 -19.51 36.20 8.19
N GLY A 568 -20.59 35.43 8.27
CA GLY A 568 -20.71 34.38 9.27
C GLY A 568 -21.78 33.33 8.99
N VAL A 569 -21.73 32.24 9.76
CA VAL A 569 -22.76 31.22 9.83
C VAL A 569 -23.29 31.20 11.26
N GLU A 570 -24.58 31.47 11.42
CA GLU A 570 -25.28 31.40 12.69
C GLU A 570 -26.12 30.12 12.74
N LYS A 571 -26.07 29.43 13.88
CA LYS A 571 -26.87 28.23 14.12
C LYS A 571 -27.91 28.51 15.18
N ASP A 572 -29.17 28.29 14.83
CA ASP A 572 -30.28 28.38 15.75
C ASP A 572 -30.72 26.96 16.12
N GLU A 573 -30.33 26.51 17.31
CA GLU A 573 -30.80 25.26 17.92
C GLU A 573 -31.89 25.61 18.94
N THR A 574 -33.10 25.12 18.74
CA THR A 574 -34.16 25.22 19.75
C THR A 574 -33.91 24.22 20.90
N GLU A 575 -34.22 24.59 22.15
CA GLU A 575 -34.03 23.75 23.35
C GLU A 575 -34.79 22.39 23.33
N GLU A 576 -35.62 22.12 22.32
CA GLU A 576 -36.47 20.93 22.24
C GLU A 576 -35.79 19.66 21.66
N PHE A 577 -34.52 19.74 21.21
CA PHE A 577 -33.82 18.60 20.60
C PHE A 577 -32.83 17.91 21.55
N GLU A 578 -32.72 16.58 21.44
CA GLU A 578 -31.74 15.81 22.22
C GLU A 578 -30.30 16.14 21.79
N GLU A 579 -29.34 16.01 22.72
CA GLU A 579 -27.93 16.35 22.49
C GLU A 579 -27.30 15.60 21.29
N THR A 580 -27.89 14.45 20.94
CA THR A 580 -27.50 13.57 19.82
C THR A 580 -28.05 13.98 18.45
N GLU A 581 -29.03 14.90 18.40
CA GLU A 581 -29.65 15.35 17.14
C GLU A 581 -29.11 16.69 16.64
N LYS A 582 -28.18 17.32 17.37
CA LYS A 582 -27.66 18.66 17.07
C LYS A 582 -26.92 18.75 15.74
N LEU A 583 -26.91 19.95 15.16
CA LEU A 583 -26.21 20.22 13.90
C LEU A 583 -24.70 20.28 14.12
N GLY A 584 -23.94 19.38 13.48
CA GLY A 584 -22.46 19.43 13.47
C GLY A 584 -21.92 20.73 12.87
N GLU A 585 -20.62 21.02 13.00
CA GLU A 585 -20.01 22.27 12.50
C GLU A 585 -20.39 22.57 11.05
N VAL A 586 -20.69 23.84 10.75
CA VAL A 586 -21.05 24.28 9.39
C VAL A 586 -20.15 25.42 8.97
N SER A 587 -19.61 25.33 7.76
CA SER A 587 -18.94 26.43 7.09
C SER A 587 -19.60 26.71 5.74
N ALA A 588 -19.52 27.98 5.30
CA ALA A 588 -20.08 28.41 4.03
C ALA A 588 -19.10 29.31 3.26
N LYS A 589 -19.13 29.23 1.93
CA LYS A 589 -18.34 30.06 0.99
C LYS A 589 -19.23 30.62 -0.11
N GLY A 590 -18.96 31.86 -0.52
CA GLY A 590 -19.71 32.59 -1.56
C GLY A 590 -20.82 33.50 -1.00
N LEU A 591 -20.78 33.83 0.29
CA LEU A 591 -21.86 34.55 0.96
C LEU A 591 -22.05 35.98 0.42
N LEU A 592 -20.95 36.72 0.18
CA LEU A 592 -21.03 38.10 -0.33
C LEU A 592 -21.58 38.15 -1.74
N ALA A 593 -21.11 37.24 -2.60
CA ALA A 593 -21.60 37.11 -3.97
C ALA A 593 -23.09 36.77 -4.00
N ALA A 594 -23.54 35.90 -3.10
CA ALA A 594 -24.93 35.47 -3.04
C ALA A 594 -25.89 36.51 -2.46
N ALA A 595 -25.44 37.28 -1.45
CA ALA A 595 -26.14 38.47 -0.95
C ALA A 595 -26.22 39.57 -2.01
N GLY A 596 -25.28 39.58 -2.96
CA GLY A 596 -25.19 40.59 -3.99
C GLY A 596 -24.70 41.94 -3.45
N VAL A 597 -23.82 41.90 -2.44
CA VAL A 597 -23.21 43.10 -1.85
C VAL A 597 -22.47 43.87 -2.93
N ASN A 598 -22.75 45.17 -3.02
CA ASN A 598 -22.10 46.07 -3.97
C ASN A 598 -21.87 47.44 -3.31
N SER A 599 -21.17 48.33 -4.00
CA SER A 599 -20.82 49.66 -3.51
C SER A 599 -22.01 50.59 -3.23
N GLU A 600 -23.19 50.31 -3.81
CA GLU A 600 -24.41 51.09 -3.59
C GLU A 600 -25.26 50.52 -2.45
N HIS A 601 -24.99 49.29 -2.02
CA HIS A 601 -25.78 48.52 -1.07
C HIS A 601 -24.86 47.80 -0.08
N GLU A 602 -24.36 48.55 0.90
CA GLU A 602 -23.54 48.02 1.98
C GLU A 602 -24.45 47.33 3.01
N ALA A 603 -24.24 46.03 3.22
CA ALA A 603 -24.83 45.27 4.31
C ALA A 603 -23.86 45.26 5.48
N ASP A 604 -24.29 45.70 6.66
CA ASP A 604 -23.42 45.72 7.85
C ASP A 604 -23.02 44.31 8.33
N SER A 605 -23.81 43.29 7.94
CA SER A 605 -23.48 41.87 8.11
C SER A 605 -24.12 41.01 7.02
N VAL A 606 -23.49 39.90 6.68
CA VAL A 606 -24.04 38.84 5.83
C VAL A 606 -23.91 37.52 6.56
N THR A 607 -25.05 36.95 6.95
CA THR A 607 -25.10 35.76 7.78
C THR A 607 -25.97 34.69 7.15
N LEU A 608 -25.43 33.48 7.03
CA LEU A 608 -26.23 32.29 6.77
C LEU A 608 -26.76 31.77 8.10
N ARG A 609 -28.07 31.89 8.34
CA ARG A 609 -28.70 31.27 9.51
C ARG A 609 -29.20 29.89 9.15
N ILE A 610 -28.88 28.93 10.01
CA ILE A 610 -29.29 27.54 9.86
C ILE A 610 -30.07 27.15 11.11
N ALA A 611 -31.32 26.77 10.90
CA ALA A 611 -32.19 26.30 11.98
C ALA A 611 -32.50 24.82 11.79
N GLN A 612 -32.30 24.03 12.83
CA GLN A 612 -32.77 22.65 12.83
C GLN A 612 -34.31 22.64 12.92
N THR A 613 -34.96 21.75 12.15
CA THR A 613 -36.42 21.63 12.17
C THR A 613 -36.85 20.21 12.51
N ALA A 614 -38.02 20.07 13.12
CA ALA A 614 -38.56 18.77 13.50
C ALA A 614 -38.83 17.91 12.26
N SER A 615 -38.28 16.69 12.22
CA SER A 615 -38.41 15.77 11.08
C SER A 615 -38.20 14.32 11.47
N ASN A 616 -38.68 13.43 10.62
CA ASN A 616 -38.35 12.00 10.63
C ASN A 616 -37.19 11.63 9.68
N ALA A 617 -36.56 12.62 9.04
CA ALA A 617 -35.35 12.45 8.22
C ALA A 617 -34.09 12.32 9.09
N LEU A 618 -32.98 11.82 8.53
CA LEU A 618 -31.69 11.78 9.25
C LEU A 618 -31.25 13.17 9.70
N MET A 619 -31.45 14.14 8.82
CA MET A 619 -31.12 15.52 9.08
C MET A 619 -32.08 16.40 8.28
N LYS A 620 -32.73 17.35 8.96
CA LYS A 620 -33.54 18.37 8.32
C LYS A 620 -33.21 19.73 8.91
N PHE A 621 -32.91 20.68 8.04
CA PHE A 621 -32.58 22.04 8.44
C PHE A 621 -33.06 23.04 7.41
N ASP A 622 -33.35 24.25 7.88
CA ASP A 622 -33.66 25.40 7.05
C ASP A 622 -32.43 26.28 6.96
N ALA A 623 -32.05 26.69 5.75
CA ALA A 623 -30.94 27.60 5.53
C ALA A 623 -31.44 28.88 4.85
N LYS A 624 -31.14 30.03 5.45
CA LYS A 624 -31.58 31.35 5.02
C LYS A 624 -30.44 32.36 5.13
N LEU A 625 -30.24 33.20 4.12
CA LEU A 625 -29.24 34.29 4.15
C LEU A 625 -29.92 35.58 4.56
N TYR A 626 -29.30 36.23 5.52
CA TYR A 626 -29.68 37.53 6.03
C TYR A 626 -28.57 38.51 5.65
N ALA A 627 -28.96 39.67 5.14
CA ALA A 627 -28.05 40.73 4.76
C ALA A 627 -28.55 42.05 5.38
N GLY A 628 -27.71 42.69 6.19
CA GLY A 628 -28.02 43.92 6.94
C GLY A 628 -28.47 43.68 8.39
N GLU A 629 -29.04 44.70 9.04
CA GLU A 629 -29.54 44.65 10.43
C GLU A 629 -30.97 44.07 10.55
N ASP A 630 -31.70 43.92 9.43
CA ASP A 630 -33.09 43.48 9.42
C ASP A 630 -33.23 41.95 9.21
N GLU A 631 -34.08 41.31 10.02
CA GLU A 631 -34.34 39.85 10.04
C GLU A 631 -35.17 39.33 8.85
N ASN A 632 -34.93 39.82 7.63
CA ASN A 632 -35.64 39.39 6.43
C ASN A 632 -34.73 38.54 5.53
N PRO A 633 -35.05 37.27 5.27
CA PRO A 633 -34.28 36.47 4.32
C PRO A 633 -34.37 37.09 2.92
N THR A 634 -33.25 37.09 2.19
CA THR A 634 -33.19 37.56 0.78
C THR A 634 -33.38 36.40 -0.19
N GLN A 635 -33.05 36.45 -1.49
CA GLN A 635 -32.93 35.27 -2.38
C GLN A 635 -31.48 35.10 -2.82
N LEU A 636 -30.94 33.86 -2.83
CA LEU A 636 -29.59 33.59 -3.35
C LEU A 636 -29.54 33.91 -4.85
N LYS A 637 -28.66 34.83 -5.23
CA LYS A 637 -28.45 35.19 -6.64
C LYS A 637 -27.28 34.43 -7.27
N SER A 638 -26.33 34.00 -6.44
CA SER A 638 -25.15 33.22 -6.81
C SER A 638 -25.06 31.90 -6.02
N PRO A 639 -24.32 30.89 -6.51
CA PRO A 639 -24.13 29.65 -5.77
C PRO A 639 -23.31 29.86 -4.49
N VAL A 640 -23.74 29.18 -3.42
CA VAL A 640 -23.02 29.05 -2.15
C VAL A 640 -22.63 27.58 -1.96
N ILE A 641 -21.46 27.35 -1.37
CA ILE A 641 -21.00 26.03 -0.93
C ILE A 641 -21.17 25.98 0.58
N MET A 642 -21.91 24.99 1.07
CA MET A 642 -22.07 24.66 2.49
C MET A 642 -21.39 23.33 2.77
N GLU A 643 -20.53 23.28 3.78
CA GLU A 643 -19.93 22.05 4.27
C GLU A 643 -20.41 21.82 5.70
N ILE A 644 -21.05 20.67 5.91
CA ILE A 644 -21.72 20.30 7.15
C ILE A 644 -21.04 19.06 7.72
N GLU A 645 -20.54 19.14 8.94
CA GLU A 645 -20.09 17.98 9.69
C GLU A 645 -21.32 17.15 10.12
N LEU A 646 -21.31 15.86 9.77
CA LEU A 646 -22.37 14.94 10.11
C LEU A 646 -22.22 14.49 11.57
N PRO A 647 -23.28 14.52 12.40
CA PRO A 647 -23.20 14.11 13.80
C PRO A 647 -22.66 12.68 13.97
N GLU A 648 -21.87 12.41 15.02
CA GLU A 648 -21.26 11.09 15.24
C GLU A 648 -22.27 9.93 15.22
N ASP A 649 -23.50 10.15 15.71
CA ASP A 649 -24.53 9.11 15.70
C ASP A 649 -25.05 8.82 14.30
N VAL A 650 -25.08 9.82 13.42
CA VAL A 650 -25.33 9.60 11.98
C VAL A 650 -24.21 8.75 11.39
N GLN A 651 -22.95 9.04 11.74
CA GLN A 651 -21.79 8.27 11.29
C GLN A 651 -21.84 6.82 11.79
N ARG A 652 -22.24 6.59 13.06
CA ARG A 652 -22.35 5.26 13.67
C ARG A 652 -23.52 4.46 13.12
N MET A 653 -24.67 5.09 12.90
CA MET A 653 -25.90 4.40 12.47
C MET A 653 -25.97 4.14 10.96
N TYR A 654 -25.30 4.96 10.15
CA TYR A 654 -25.45 4.94 8.69
C TYR A 654 -24.09 4.88 7.99
N SER A 655 -23.72 3.70 7.49
CA SER A 655 -22.53 3.53 6.65
C SER A 655 -22.81 3.91 5.19
N LYS A 656 -21.83 4.54 4.52
CA LYS A 656 -21.92 4.93 3.10
C LYS A 656 -22.32 3.76 2.19
N TYR A 657 -21.90 2.55 2.55
CA TYR A 657 -22.13 1.32 1.79
C TYR A 657 -23.45 0.58 2.12
N GLY A 658 -24.12 0.91 3.23
CA GLY A 658 -25.38 0.28 3.65
C GLY A 658 -26.63 1.06 3.23
N TYR A 659 -26.45 2.31 2.82
CA TYR A 659 -27.52 3.28 2.62
C TYR A 659 -27.32 4.02 1.32
N THR A 660 -28.42 4.29 0.62
CA THR A 660 -28.42 5.28 -0.46
C THR A 660 -28.87 6.61 0.11
N TYR A 661 -28.08 7.64 -0.16
CA TYR A 661 -28.35 9.00 0.30
C TYR A 661 -28.90 9.85 -0.82
N LYS A 662 -29.84 10.71 -0.46
CA LYS A 662 -30.33 11.77 -1.32
C LYS A 662 -30.54 13.01 -0.49
N LEU A 663 -30.30 14.15 -1.10
CA LEU A 663 -30.71 15.44 -0.59
C LEU A 663 -32.04 15.79 -1.23
N VAL A 664 -33.03 16.11 -0.40
CA VAL A 664 -34.30 16.68 -0.84
C VAL A 664 -34.27 18.15 -0.46
N HIS A 665 -34.24 19.00 -1.46
CA HIS A 665 -34.28 20.46 -1.35
C HIS A 665 -35.70 20.93 -1.64
N THR A 666 -36.31 21.67 -0.72
CA THR A 666 -37.63 22.29 -0.90
C THR A 666 -37.48 23.80 -0.90
N GLY A 667 -37.58 24.41 -2.09
CA GLY A 667 -37.53 25.87 -2.26
C GLY A 667 -38.66 26.60 -1.54
N GLU A 668 -38.51 27.91 -1.32
CA GLU A 668 -39.55 28.73 -0.68
C GLU A 668 -40.88 28.75 -1.45
N ASP A 669 -40.85 28.58 -2.77
CA ASP A 669 -42.03 28.45 -3.63
C ASP A 669 -42.68 27.06 -3.57
N GLY A 670 -42.13 26.15 -2.75
CA GLY A 670 -42.57 24.78 -2.57
C GLY A 670 -42.05 23.79 -3.62
N THR A 671 -41.20 24.25 -4.56
CA THR A 671 -40.57 23.36 -5.55
C THR A 671 -39.63 22.36 -4.87
N LYS A 672 -39.60 21.12 -5.37
CA LYS A 672 -38.75 20.06 -4.82
C LYS A 672 -37.72 19.59 -5.83
N ASP A 673 -36.45 19.78 -5.47
CA ASP A 673 -35.32 19.21 -6.18
C ASP A 673 -34.67 18.11 -5.36
N ILE A 674 -34.27 17.04 -6.05
CA ILE A 674 -33.72 15.83 -5.42
C ILE A 674 -32.45 15.47 -6.17
N VAL A 675 -31.35 15.38 -5.43
CA VAL A 675 -30.06 14.92 -5.94
C VAL A 675 -29.55 13.77 -5.07
N LYS A 676 -28.88 12.81 -5.70
CA LYS A 676 -28.18 11.73 -4.99
C LYS A 676 -26.75 12.17 -4.70
N ASP A 677 -26.08 11.44 -3.81
CA ASP A 677 -24.63 11.59 -3.61
C ASP A 677 -23.88 11.50 -4.95
N GLY A 678 -23.01 12.49 -5.21
CA GLY A 678 -22.22 12.63 -6.44
C GLY A 678 -23.00 13.16 -7.65
N GLN A 679 -24.21 13.69 -7.48
CA GLN A 679 -25.04 14.23 -8.57
C GLN A 679 -25.37 15.71 -8.38
N SER A 680 -25.64 16.40 -9.50
CA SER A 680 -26.10 17.79 -9.53
C SER A 680 -27.35 17.98 -10.38
N LYS A 681 -28.18 18.96 -10.01
CA LYS A 681 -29.40 19.35 -10.72
C LYS A 681 -29.82 20.77 -10.31
N ASN A 682 -30.14 21.65 -11.27
CA ASN A 682 -30.71 22.99 -10.99
C ASN A 682 -29.90 23.89 -10.04
N GLY A 683 -28.58 23.74 -9.97
CA GLY A 683 -27.69 24.46 -9.06
C GLY A 683 -27.56 23.80 -7.68
N LEU A 684 -28.23 22.66 -7.47
CA LEU A 684 -28.13 21.81 -6.29
C LEU A 684 -27.15 20.66 -6.53
N SER A 685 -26.24 20.40 -5.60
CA SER A 685 -25.46 19.15 -5.57
C SER A 685 -25.21 18.66 -4.15
N LEU A 686 -25.02 17.34 -4.02
CA LEU A 686 -24.65 16.68 -2.76
C LEU A 686 -23.42 15.81 -2.99
N GLU A 687 -22.43 15.95 -2.12
CA GLU A 687 -21.26 15.06 -2.04
C GLU A 687 -20.98 14.69 -0.59
N LEU A 688 -21.00 13.39 -0.29
CA LEU A 688 -20.65 12.85 1.03
C LEU A 688 -19.20 12.39 1.03
N SER A 689 -18.46 12.69 2.10
CA SER A 689 -17.11 12.14 2.28
C SER A 689 -17.15 10.60 2.37
N VAL A 690 -16.04 9.96 2.03
CA VAL A 690 -15.94 8.48 2.06
C VAL A 690 -16.12 7.95 3.49
N ASP A 691 -15.64 8.69 4.48
CA ASP A 691 -15.72 8.36 5.90
C ASP A 691 -17.02 8.82 6.59
N MET A 692 -17.98 9.37 5.83
CA MET A 692 -19.26 9.90 6.33
C MET A 692 -19.15 11.01 7.37
N LYS A 693 -18.00 11.69 7.49
CA LYS A 693 -17.84 12.82 8.41
C LYS A 693 -18.41 14.13 7.89
N THR A 694 -18.37 14.36 6.57
CA THR A 694 -18.83 15.63 5.99
C THR A 694 -19.81 15.43 4.85
N ALA A 695 -20.76 16.36 4.77
CA ALA A 695 -21.66 16.53 3.64
C ALA A 695 -21.42 17.91 3.02
N LYS A 696 -21.00 17.93 1.76
CA LYS A 696 -20.83 19.13 0.97
C LYS A 696 -22.07 19.34 0.10
N ILE A 697 -22.72 20.48 0.29
CA ILE A 697 -23.94 20.87 -0.41
C ILE A 697 -23.68 22.17 -1.15
N ARG A 698 -24.00 22.18 -2.43
CA ARG A 698 -24.04 23.42 -3.21
C ARG A 698 -25.49 23.79 -3.49
N THR A 699 -25.83 25.06 -3.33
CA THR A 699 -27.18 25.56 -3.59
C THR A 699 -27.15 27.01 -4.07
N ASN A 700 -28.22 27.43 -4.73
CA ASN A 700 -28.49 28.78 -5.21
C ASN A 700 -29.92 29.25 -4.87
N SER A 701 -30.56 28.60 -3.88
CA SER A 701 -31.86 29.00 -3.36
C SER A 701 -31.92 28.85 -1.84
N PHE A 702 -32.74 29.68 -1.19
CA PHE A 702 -33.20 29.43 0.18
C PHE A 702 -34.31 28.42 0.23
N SER A 703 -34.34 27.68 1.33
CA SER A 703 -35.06 26.41 1.36
C SER A 703 -34.84 25.62 2.64
N THR A 704 -35.66 24.58 2.74
CA THR A 704 -35.49 23.46 3.63
C THR A 704 -34.71 22.35 2.93
N PHE A 705 -33.71 21.79 3.60
CA PHE A 705 -32.94 20.64 3.15
C PHE A 705 -33.23 19.44 4.05
N GLU A 706 -33.46 18.30 3.42
CA GLU A 706 -33.61 17.00 4.10
C GLU A 706 -32.58 16.03 3.54
N LEU A 707 -31.60 15.64 4.36
CA LEU A 707 -30.75 14.49 4.06
C LEU A 707 -31.51 13.24 4.44
N GLN A 708 -31.86 12.45 3.44
CA GLN A 708 -32.59 11.20 3.63
C GLN A 708 -31.67 10.03 3.28
N ALA A 709 -31.42 9.17 4.25
CA ALA A 709 -30.83 7.87 4.01
C ALA A 709 -31.96 6.84 3.90
N THR A 710 -31.96 6.09 2.81
CA THR A 710 -32.83 4.92 2.69
C THR A 710 -31.94 3.70 2.87
N ARG A 711 -32.26 2.87 3.88
CA ARG A 711 -31.61 1.57 4.02
C ARG A 711 -31.77 0.86 2.70
N SER A 712 -30.68 0.44 2.11
CA SER A 712 -30.75 -0.31 0.87
C SER A 712 -31.58 -1.56 1.16
N ASN A 713 -32.80 -1.63 0.60
CA ASN A 713 -33.79 -2.66 0.95
C ASN A 713 -33.32 -4.04 0.48
N ASN A 714 -32.50 -4.67 1.31
CA ASN A 714 -32.59 -6.09 1.64
C ASN A 714 -33.24 -6.17 3.02
N ASN A 715 -34.56 -6.00 3.09
CA ASN A 715 -35.31 -6.15 4.34
C ASN A 715 -36.07 -7.48 4.31
N ILE A 716 -35.59 -8.47 5.05
CA ILE A 716 -36.41 -9.11 6.10
C ILE A 716 -35.55 -9.19 7.36
N ILE A 717 -36.05 -8.52 8.38
CA ILE A 717 -35.62 -8.56 9.77
C ILE A 717 -35.98 -9.93 10.34
N ASN A 718 -35.05 -10.57 11.05
CA ASN A 718 -35.37 -11.27 12.30
C ASN A 718 -34.21 -11.03 13.27
N THR A 719 -34.53 -10.34 14.36
CA THR A 719 -33.75 -10.24 15.60
C THR A 719 -33.65 -11.61 16.29
N PRO A 720 -32.68 -11.79 17.22
CA PRO A 720 -32.28 -13.11 17.68
C PRO A 720 -33.30 -13.67 18.67
N ASP A 721 -33.83 -14.86 18.39
CA ASP A 721 -34.43 -15.71 19.41
C ASP A 721 -33.75 -17.08 19.42
N ASP A 722 -33.50 -17.50 20.65
CA ASP A 722 -32.96 -18.77 21.07
C ASP A 722 -33.98 -19.88 20.79
N SER A 723 -33.54 -21.12 20.87
CA SER A 723 -34.32 -22.37 20.85
C SER A 723 -34.61 -23.03 19.47
N THR A 724 -33.85 -24.11 19.26
CA THR A 724 -34.29 -25.44 18.82
C THR A 724 -35.61 -25.57 18.03
N THR A 725 -35.57 -26.02 16.77
CA THR A 725 -35.98 -27.39 16.35
C THR A 725 -35.95 -27.57 14.83
N THR A 726 -35.62 -28.80 14.46
CA THR A 726 -35.60 -29.42 13.13
C THR A 726 -36.92 -29.33 12.36
N VAL A 727 -36.87 -29.25 11.02
CA VAL A 727 -37.35 -30.28 10.05
C VAL A 727 -37.33 -29.73 8.60
N THR A 728 -36.70 -30.50 7.72
CA THR A 728 -36.69 -30.48 6.23
C THR A 728 -38.02 -31.01 5.63
N PRO A 729 -38.19 -31.19 4.30
CA PRO A 729 -38.10 -30.30 3.13
C PRO A 729 -39.40 -30.36 2.26
N ASN A 730 -39.54 -29.60 1.16
CA ASN A 730 -40.12 -30.17 -0.07
C ASN A 730 -39.89 -29.36 -1.37
N LYS A 731 -39.62 -30.14 -2.42
CA LYS A 731 -39.33 -29.78 -3.82
C LYS A 731 -40.62 -29.49 -4.61
N PRO A 732 -40.60 -28.64 -5.65
CA PRO A 732 -41.80 -28.14 -6.32
C PRO A 732 -42.35 -29.11 -7.39
N GLY A 733 -43.67 -29.18 -7.48
CA GLY A 733 -44.46 -29.85 -8.50
C GLY A 733 -45.11 -28.86 -9.48
N ASN A 734 -45.11 -29.27 -10.74
CA ASN A 734 -45.49 -28.57 -11.97
C ASN A 734 -47.01 -28.46 -12.19
N GLY A 735 -47.46 -27.44 -12.95
CA GLY A 735 -48.61 -27.56 -13.86
C GLY A 735 -49.81 -26.62 -13.69
N ASN A 736 -49.96 -25.72 -14.67
CA ASN A 736 -51.14 -25.40 -15.49
C ASN A 736 -52.49 -24.91 -14.88
N ASN A 737 -52.85 -23.72 -15.37
CA ASN A 737 -54.11 -23.28 -16.01
C ASN A 737 -55.36 -22.84 -15.23
N ASP A 738 -55.94 -21.78 -15.82
CA ASP A 738 -57.34 -21.37 -15.93
C ASP A 738 -57.99 -20.54 -14.81
N GLY A 739 -58.65 -19.43 -15.23
CA GLY A 739 -59.89 -19.00 -14.57
C GLY A 739 -60.10 -17.52 -14.25
N ASN A 740 -60.15 -16.66 -15.27
CA ASN A 740 -61.22 -15.68 -15.57
C ASN A 740 -61.86 -14.74 -14.49
N SER A 741 -61.95 -13.46 -14.91
CA SER A 741 -62.95 -12.41 -14.61
C SER A 741 -62.84 -11.67 -13.26
N SER A 742 -63.02 -10.36 -13.15
CA SER A 742 -63.76 -9.41 -14.02
C SER A 742 -63.39 -7.95 -13.72
N ASN A 743 -63.39 -7.12 -14.78
CA ASN A 743 -63.78 -5.69 -14.93
C ASN A 743 -64.07 -4.84 -13.68
N SER A 744 -63.76 -3.55 -13.63
CA SER A 744 -64.09 -2.51 -14.62
C SER A 744 -63.34 -1.21 -14.25
N SER A 745 -62.59 -0.62 -15.19
CA SER A 745 -62.85 0.66 -15.89
C SER A 745 -62.66 1.91 -15.00
N SER A 746 -62.06 3.01 -15.44
CA SER A 746 -61.85 3.56 -16.80
C SER A 746 -60.93 4.78 -16.60
N ASP A 747 -59.79 4.85 -17.29
CA ASP A 747 -59.59 5.50 -18.61
C ASP A 747 -59.38 7.01 -18.42
N ASP A 748 -58.17 7.54 -18.61
CA ASP A 748 -57.47 7.80 -19.90
C ASP A 748 -57.63 9.32 -20.22
N SER A 749 -56.74 10.04 -20.88
CA SER A 749 -55.66 9.73 -21.84
C SER A 749 -54.96 11.06 -22.14
N ASP A 750 -53.62 11.09 -22.17
CA ASP A 750 -52.76 11.16 -23.38
C ASP A 750 -52.49 12.62 -23.82
N ASP A 751 -51.44 13.02 -24.52
CA ASP A 751 -50.40 12.41 -25.38
C ASP A 751 -49.27 13.50 -25.44
N SER A 752 -47.99 13.34 -25.79
CA SER A 752 -47.46 12.66 -26.98
C SER A 752 -45.94 12.67 -27.03
N GLY A 753 -45.36 11.51 -27.42
CA GLY A 753 -44.25 11.34 -28.38
C GLY A 753 -42.83 11.72 -27.92
N THR A 754 -41.74 10.98 -28.20
CA THR A 754 -41.50 9.97 -29.23
C THR A 754 -40.29 9.10 -28.86
N GLN A 755 -40.36 7.88 -29.38
CA GLN A 755 -39.50 6.71 -29.36
C GLN A 755 -37.99 6.93 -29.57
N SER A 756 -37.15 6.09 -28.95
CA SER A 756 -36.30 5.13 -29.69
C SER A 756 -35.49 4.24 -28.73
N THR A 757 -35.24 3.04 -29.24
CA THR A 757 -34.58 1.86 -28.69
C THR A 757 -33.14 2.09 -28.22
N THR A 758 -32.74 1.48 -27.10
CA THR A 758 -31.74 0.38 -27.01
C THR A 758 -31.00 0.30 -25.65
N TYR A 759 -30.62 -0.93 -25.29
CA TYR A 759 -29.64 -1.35 -24.29
C TYR A 759 -29.82 -0.89 -22.83
N ARG A 760 -30.62 -1.65 -22.07
CA ARG A 760 -30.39 -1.82 -20.62
C ARG A 760 -29.06 -2.54 -20.41
N ARG A 761 -28.01 -1.82 -19.99
CA ARG A 761 -26.94 -2.40 -19.18
C ARG A 761 -27.29 -2.15 -17.72
N LYS A 762 -27.73 -3.21 -17.03
CA LYS A 762 -27.97 -3.25 -15.59
C LYS A 762 -26.59 -3.35 -14.92
N LYS A 763 -26.18 -2.38 -14.10
CA LYS A 763 -25.03 -2.52 -13.20
C LYS A 763 -25.53 -2.58 -11.76
N THR A 764 -25.39 -3.77 -11.21
CA THR A 764 -25.62 -4.18 -9.82
C THR A 764 -24.26 -4.22 -9.14
N ASP A 765 -24.18 -3.87 -7.87
CA ASP A 765 -23.39 -4.66 -6.92
C ASP A 765 -24.07 -4.67 -5.55
N ALA A 766 -24.75 -5.80 -5.34
CA ALA A 766 -24.93 -6.44 -4.05
C ALA A 766 -23.76 -7.44 -3.92
N SER A 767 -23.08 -7.48 -2.77
CA SER A 767 -22.01 -8.45 -2.49
C SER A 767 -22.55 -9.88 -2.50
N GLY A 768 -22.31 -10.59 -3.60
CA GLY A 768 -22.55 -12.02 -3.77
C GLY A 768 -21.31 -12.86 -3.47
N GLN A 769 -21.48 -14.18 -3.51
CA GLN A 769 -20.44 -15.18 -3.32
C GLN A 769 -20.21 -15.98 -4.59
N TRP A 770 -18.94 -16.20 -4.92
CA TRP A 770 -18.56 -17.20 -5.91
C TRP A 770 -18.85 -18.60 -5.38
N VAL A 771 -19.56 -19.41 -6.16
CA VAL A 771 -19.90 -20.79 -5.83
C VAL A 771 -19.42 -21.68 -6.96
N GLN A 772 -18.72 -22.76 -6.61
CA GLN A 772 -18.26 -23.76 -7.57
C GLN A 772 -19.05 -25.07 -7.41
N ASP A 773 -19.54 -25.60 -8.53
CA ASP A 773 -20.10 -26.95 -8.59
C ASP A 773 -19.43 -27.77 -9.71
N ALA A 774 -19.94 -28.98 -9.97
CA ALA A 774 -19.40 -29.90 -10.98
C ALA A 774 -19.48 -29.38 -12.44
N LYS A 775 -20.26 -28.33 -12.72
CA LYS A 775 -20.41 -27.71 -14.05
C LYS A 775 -19.56 -26.46 -14.22
N GLY A 776 -19.15 -25.81 -13.13
CA GLY A 776 -18.25 -24.66 -13.14
C GLY A 776 -18.53 -23.64 -12.05
N TRP A 777 -17.92 -22.46 -12.20
CA TRP A 777 -18.14 -21.33 -11.30
C TRP A 777 -19.40 -20.56 -11.68
N TRP A 778 -20.20 -20.21 -10.70
CA TRP A 778 -21.32 -19.28 -10.84
C TRP A 778 -21.31 -18.30 -9.67
N TYR A 779 -21.93 -17.15 -9.85
CA TYR A 779 -21.93 -16.11 -8.84
C TYR A 779 -23.30 -15.99 -8.19
N ARG A 780 -23.41 -16.36 -6.93
CA ARG A 780 -24.64 -16.22 -6.16
C ARG A 780 -24.67 -14.82 -5.56
N ARG A 781 -25.51 -13.95 -6.09
CA ARG A 781 -25.76 -12.61 -5.54
C ARG A 781 -26.34 -12.72 -4.12
N ALA A 782 -26.26 -11.63 -3.34
CA ALA A 782 -26.77 -11.59 -1.97
C ALA A 782 -28.26 -11.99 -1.85
N ASP A 783 -29.05 -11.72 -2.90
CA ASP A 783 -30.47 -12.06 -3.01
C ASP A 783 -30.73 -13.53 -3.41
N GLY A 784 -29.68 -14.36 -3.49
CA GLY A 784 -29.74 -15.76 -3.93
C GLY A 784 -29.91 -15.95 -5.44
N SER A 785 -30.09 -14.87 -6.20
CA SER A 785 -30.10 -14.90 -7.67
C SER A 785 -28.69 -15.05 -8.23
N TRP A 786 -28.56 -15.29 -9.52
CA TRP A 786 -27.27 -15.37 -10.17
C TRP A 786 -27.30 -14.76 -11.57
N PRO A 787 -26.20 -14.12 -12.02
CA PRO A 787 -26.12 -13.53 -13.35
C PRO A 787 -26.26 -14.60 -14.42
N LYS A 788 -27.09 -14.31 -15.42
CA LYS A 788 -27.29 -15.11 -16.64
C LYS A 788 -27.25 -14.21 -17.87
N SER A 789 -26.59 -14.67 -18.92
CA SER A 789 -26.42 -13.98 -20.21
C SER A 789 -26.04 -12.50 -20.07
N GLN A 790 -25.12 -12.17 -19.15
CA GLN A 790 -24.76 -10.78 -18.88
C GLN A 790 -23.31 -10.63 -18.40
N TRP A 791 -22.76 -9.44 -18.69
CA TRP A 791 -21.56 -8.92 -18.07
C TRP A 791 -21.90 -8.38 -16.69
N ILE A 792 -21.04 -8.66 -15.71
CA ILE A 792 -21.11 -8.08 -14.37
C ILE A 792 -19.70 -7.78 -13.89
N GLU A 793 -19.51 -6.61 -13.29
CA GLU A 793 -18.28 -6.27 -12.60
C GLU A 793 -18.38 -6.83 -11.19
N LEU A 794 -17.35 -7.54 -10.73
CA LEU A 794 -17.34 -8.17 -9.41
C LEU A 794 -15.98 -7.91 -8.75
N GLY A 795 -16.02 -7.61 -7.45
CA GLY A 795 -14.84 -7.48 -6.61
C GLY A 795 -14.31 -8.83 -6.12
N TRP A 796 -13.01 -9.05 -6.26
CA TRP A 796 -12.28 -10.17 -5.65
C TRP A 796 -10.92 -9.68 -5.15
N ASN A 797 -10.57 -9.97 -3.89
CA ASN A 797 -9.34 -9.49 -3.24
C ASN A 797 -9.08 -7.98 -3.40
N GLY A 798 -10.12 -7.15 -3.25
CA GLY A 798 -9.99 -5.69 -3.35
C GLY A 798 -9.91 -5.13 -4.77
N VAL A 799 -9.93 -5.98 -5.80
CA VAL A 799 -9.90 -5.56 -7.21
C VAL A 799 -11.22 -5.88 -7.90
N ASN A 800 -11.83 -4.89 -8.54
CA ASN A 800 -13.03 -5.07 -9.36
C ASN A 800 -12.64 -5.49 -10.79
N SER A 801 -13.29 -6.51 -11.32
CA SER A 801 -13.08 -6.99 -12.69
C SER A 801 -14.38 -7.42 -13.34
N TRP A 802 -14.46 -7.32 -14.66
CA TRP A 802 -15.64 -7.76 -15.41
C TRP A 802 -15.62 -9.26 -15.67
N TYR A 803 -16.76 -9.92 -15.49
CA TYR A 803 -16.99 -11.33 -15.76
C TYR A 803 -18.23 -11.49 -16.63
N TYR A 804 -18.24 -12.50 -17.49
CA TYR A 804 -19.43 -12.84 -18.28
C TYR A 804 -20.01 -14.17 -17.82
N PHE A 805 -21.33 -14.22 -17.66
CA PHE A 805 -22.05 -15.45 -17.32
C PHE A 805 -22.94 -15.90 -18.47
N ASN A 806 -22.89 -17.19 -18.82
CA ASN A 806 -23.69 -17.77 -19.89
C ASN A 806 -25.19 -17.86 -19.51
N GLU A 807 -26.01 -18.39 -20.42
CA GLU A 807 -27.48 -18.49 -20.22
C GLU A 807 -27.87 -19.39 -19.03
N SER A 808 -27.04 -20.39 -18.72
CA SER A 808 -27.22 -21.22 -17.53
C SER A 808 -26.74 -20.53 -16.25
N GLY A 809 -25.98 -19.44 -16.38
CA GLY A 809 -25.48 -18.61 -15.30
C GLY A 809 -24.12 -19.03 -14.75
N TYR A 810 -23.36 -19.77 -15.56
CA TYR A 810 -21.98 -20.14 -15.26
C TYR A 810 -21.01 -19.16 -15.93
N MET A 811 -19.93 -18.84 -15.22
CA MET A 811 -18.86 -17.97 -15.66
C MET A 811 -18.21 -18.54 -16.93
N VAL A 812 -18.00 -17.66 -17.91
CA VAL A 812 -17.33 -17.98 -19.17
C VAL A 812 -15.84 -17.63 -19.06
N THR A 813 -15.01 -18.41 -19.73
CA THR A 813 -13.57 -18.15 -19.91
C THR A 813 -13.20 -18.28 -21.39
N GLY A 814 -12.10 -17.67 -21.81
CA GLY A 814 -11.63 -17.63 -23.20
C GLY A 814 -12.24 -16.51 -24.04
N TRP A 815 -12.14 -16.66 -25.37
CA TRP A 815 -12.67 -15.71 -26.35
C TRP A 815 -14.20 -15.58 -26.27
N ARG A 816 -14.70 -14.35 -26.24
CA ARG A 816 -16.14 -14.06 -26.23
C ARG A 816 -16.47 -12.94 -27.20
N GLU A 817 -17.42 -13.18 -28.10
CA GLU A 817 -18.04 -12.12 -28.88
C GLU A 817 -19.35 -11.68 -28.23
N ASP A 818 -19.50 -10.37 -28.06
CA ASP A 818 -20.71 -9.75 -27.50
C ASP A 818 -20.89 -8.35 -28.11
N GLY A 819 -22.10 -8.06 -28.62
CA GLY A 819 -22.42 -6.74 -29.19
C GLY A 819 -21.56 -6.31 -30.39
N GLY A 820 -20.99 -7.26 -31.15
CA GLY A 820 -20.10 -6.97 -32.29
C GLY A 820 -18.64 -6.71 -31.91
N TYR A 821 -18.29 -6.82 -30.63
CA TYR A 821 -16.93 -6.71 -30.11
C TYR A 821 -16.41 -8.07 -29.62
N THR A 822 -15.11 -8.28 -29.70
CA THR A 822 -14.44 -9.48 -29.20
C THR A 822 -13.72 -9.15 -27.88
N TYR A 823 -13.88 -10.00 -26.87
CA TYR A 823 -13.30 -9.90 -25.54
C TYR A 823 -12.53 -11.18 -25.20
N TYR A 824 -11.64 -11.12 -24.22
CA TYR A 824 -10.98 -12.31 -23.68
C TYR A 824 -11.13 -12.38 -22.16
N LEU A 825 -11.71 -13.48 -21.68
CA LEU A 825 -11.93 -13.78 -20.26
C LEU A 825 -10.87 -14.76 -19.79
N ASN A 826 -10.13 -14.45 -18.71
CA ASN A 826 -8.95 -15.22 -18.32
C ASN A 826 -9.28 -16.70 -18.03
N PRO A 827 -8.69 -17.69 -18.75
CA PRO A 827 -8.93 -19.10 -18.46
C PRO A 827 -8.03 -19.68 -17.36
N VAL A 828 -7.05 -18.93 -16.84
CA VAL A 828 -6.07 -19.40 -15.84
C VAL A 828 -6.70 -19.47 -14.44
N SER A 829 -6.37 -20.51 -13.66
CA SER A 829 -6.90 -20.74 -12.30
C SER A 829 -5.92 -20.26 -11.21
N ASP A 830 -5.67 -18.97 -11.14
CA ASP A 830 -4.69 -18.32 -10.23
C ASP A 830 -5.35 -17.27 -9.28
N GLY A 831 -6.67 -17.29 -9.18
CA GLY A 831 -7.45 -16.24 -8.49
C GLY A 831 -7.99 -15.15 -9.42
N THR A 832 -7.59 -15.13 -10.69
CA THR A 832 -8.10 -14.19 -11.71
C THR A 832 -8.97 -14.86 -12.79
N ARG A 833 -9.33 -16.14 -12.58
CA ARG A 833 -10.11 -16.93 -13.54
C ARG A 833 -11.44 -16.24 -13.88
N GLY A 834 -11.67 -16.02 -15.16
CA GLY A 834 -12.88 -15.42 -15.73
C GLY A 834 -12.87 -13.90 -15.79
N GLN A 835 -11.83 -13.22 -15.30
CA GLN A 835 -11.68 -11.77 -15.42
C GLN A 835 -11.49 -11.36 -16.89
N MET A 836 -12.18 -10.30 -17.31
CA MET A 836 -12.01 -9.68 -18.61
C MET A 836 -10.65 -8.97 -18.67
N LEU A 837 -9.84 -9.33 -19.66
CA LEU A 837 -8.52 -8.72 -19.84
C LEU A 837 -8.63 -7.30 -20.43
N THR A 838 -7.70 -6.42 -20.03
CA THR A 838 -7.53 -5.08 -20.59
C THR A 838 -6.03 -4.80 -20.75
N GLY A 839 -5.63 -4.10 -21.82
CA GLY A 839 -4.23 -3.90 -22.19
C GLY A 839 -3.64 -5.02 -23.05
N TRP A 840 -2.31 -5.08 -23.12
CA TRP A 840 -1.56 -6.09 -23.86
C TRP A 840 -1.54 -7.42 -23.13
N HIS A 841 -1.93 -8.49 -23.83
CA HIS A 841 -1.79 -9.85 -23.34
C HIS A 841 -1.34 -10.80 -24.45
N GLN A 842 -0.47 -11.73 -24.10
CA GLN A 842 -0.04 -12.80 -24.99
C GLN A 842 -0.98 -14.01 -24.82
N ILE A 843 -1.66 -14.40 -25.90
CA ILE A 843 -2.59 -15.53 -25.95
C ILE A 843 -2.11 -16.46 -27.06
N ASP A 844 -1.84 -17.73 -26.73
CA ASP A 844 -1.29 -18.72 -27.67
C ASP A 844 -0.05 -18.21 -28.44
N SER A 845 0.87 -17.56 -27.71
CA SER A 845 2.09 -16.92 -28.21
C SER A 845 1.93 -15.70 -29.13
N ILE A 846 0.70 -15.22 -29.34
CA ILE A 846 0.39 -14.02 -30.13
C ILE A 846 -0.03 -12.88 -29.21
N TRP A 847 0.47 -11.67 -29.45
CA TRP A 847 0.11 -10.48 -28.68
C TRP A 847 -1.17 -9.83 -29.20
N TYR A 848 -2.08 -9.53 -28.28
CA TYR A 848 -3.34 -8.85 -28.53
C TYR A 848 -3.48 -7.66 -27.58
N TYR A 849 -4.10 -6.58 -28.05
CA TYR A 849 -4.40 -5.41 -27.23
C TYR A 849 -5.91 -5.25 -27.01
N PHE A 850 -6.32 -5.31 -25.74
CA PHE A 850 -7.70 -5.05 -25.31
C PHE A 850 -7.82 -3.63 -24.77
N ASN A 851 -8.88 -2.93 -25.13
CA ASN A 851 -9.03 -1.52 -24.85
C ASN A 851 -9.09 -1.22 -23.33
N LYS A 852 -8.25 -0.30 -22.84
CA LYS A 852 -8.31 0.13 -21.43
C LYS A 852 -9.42 1.15 -21.20
N LEU A 853 -9.50 2.23 -22.00
CA LEU A 853 -10.51 3.29 -21.86
C LEU A 853 -10.78 4.11 -23.17
N THR A 854 -9.92 4.04 -24.20
CA THR A 854 -9.97 4.96 -25.38
C THR A 854 -10.11 4.22 -26.71
N GLY A 855 -11.08 4.62 -27.55
CA GLY A 855 -11.25 4.08 -28.91
C GLY A 855 -12.20 2.86 -29.06
N GLY A 856 -13.01 2.55 -28.04
CA GLY A 856 -13.98 1.44 -28.04
C GLY A 856 -14.43 1.07 -26.62
N PRO A 857 -15.38 0.14 -26.44
CA PRO A 857 -15.77 -0.34 -25.11
C PRO A 857 -14.57 -0.95 -24.37
N GLN A 858 -14.45 -0.70 -23.06
CA GLN A 858 -13.41 -1.30 -22.21
C GLN A 858 -13.38 -2.83 -22.37
N GLY A 859 -12.18 -3.39 -22.50
CA GLY A 859 -11.92 -4.81 -22.71
C GLY A 859 -12.12 -5.32 -24.15
N SER A 860 -12.59 -4.48 -25.08
CA SER A 860 -12.76 -4.90 -26.48
C SER A 860 -11.40 -5.00 -27.20
N LEU A 861 -11.23 -6.04 -28.01
CA LEU A 861 -10.05 -6.27 -28.84
C LEU A 861 -9.95 -5.20 -29.92
N VAL A 862 -8.79 -4.54 -30.00
CA VAL A 862 -8.49 -3.59 -31.07
C VAL A 862 -8.12 -4.38 -32.33
N LYS A 863 -8.72 -4.02 -33.48
CA LYS A 863 -8.51 -4.66 -34.79
C LYS A 863 -8.36 -3.60 -35.87
N ASN A 864 -7.52 -3.85 -36.88
CA ASN A 864 -7.28 -2.95 -38.02
C ASN A 864 -6.95 -1.50 -37.61
N ALA A 865 -6.18 -1.32 -36.55
CA ALA A 865 -5.92 0.00 -35.97
C ALA A 865 -4.52 0.09 -35.38
N THR A 866 -4.14 1.30 -34.98
CA THR A 866 -2.96 1.56 -34.15
C THR A 866 -3.42 1.64 -32.70
N THR A 867 -2.79 0.89 -31.80
CA THR A 867 -3.05 0.92 -30.36
C THR A 867 -2.63 2.27 -29.76
N PRO A 868 -3.14 2.67 -28.57
CA PRO A 868 -2.83 3.97 -27.96
C PRO A 868 -1.33 4.23 -27.70
N ASP A 869 -0.53 3.17 -27.60
CA ASP A 869 0.92 3.18 -27.45
C ASP A 869 1.69 3.02 -28.78
N GLY A 870 0.99 3.08 -29.92
CA GLY A 870 1.58 3.28 -31.25
C GLY A 870 1.81 2.02 -32.10
N TYR A 871 1.45 0.83 -31.64
CA TYR A 871 1.66 -0.43 -32.37
C TYR A 871 0.48 -0.76 -33.30
N LYS A 872 0.75 -1.40 -34.44
CA LYS A 872 -0.28 -1.79 -35.41
C LYS A 872 -0.79 -3.21 -35.14
N VAL A 873 -2.10 -3.40 -35.20
CA VAL A 873 -2.76 -4.70 -35.09
C VAL A 873 -3.59 -5.03 -36.33
N GLY A 874 -3.60 -6.31 -36.72
CA GLY A 874 -4.25 -6.83 -37.92
C GLY A 874 -5.78 -6.96 -37.81
N ALA A 875 -6.39 -7.56 -38.83
CA ALA A 875 -7.83 -7.77 -38.91
C ALA A 875 -8.38 -8.76 -37.87
N ASP A 876 -7.52 -9.66 -37.40
CA ASP A 876 -7.75 -10.59 -36.30
C ASP A 876 -7.36 -9.99 -34.93
N GLY A 877 -6.82 -8.77 -34.91
CA GLY A 877 -6.32 -8.09 -33.71
C GLY A 877 -4.92 -8.53 -33.26
N ALA A 878 -4.27 -9.42 -34.02
CA ALA A 878 -2.91 -9.83 -33.72
C ALA A 878 -1.94 -8.66 -33.97
N TRP A 879 -0.98 -8.49 -33.07
CA TRP A 879 0.10 -7.53 -33.25
C TRP A 879 0.89 -7.84 -34.53
N LEU A 880 1.03 -6.82 -35.38
CA LEU A 880 1.84 -6.88 -36.60
C LEU A 880 3.25 -6.40 -36.25
N GLN A 881 4.20 -7.33 -36.26
CA GLN A 881 5.61 -7.10 -35.97
C GLN A 881 6.29 -6.24 -37.05
#